data_AF-A0A962EGD8-F1
#
_entry.id   AF-A0A962EGD8-F1
#
_cell.length_a   1.000
_cell.length_b   1.000
_cell.length_c   1.000
_cell.angle_alpha   90.00
_cell.angle_beta   90.00
_cell.angle_gamma   90.00
#
_symmetry.space_group_name_H-M   'P 1'
#
loop_
_entity.id
_entity.type
_entity.pdbx_description
1 polymer ?
#
loop_
_entity_poly.entity_id
_entity_poly.type
_entity_poly.pdbx_seq_one_letter_code
_entity_poly.pdbx_strand_id
1 'polypeptide(L)'
;MQQNPRFSLKSDLAFIAITVLWLLVFQGILRSLFLYFHADLARDIPGETVLSAFGIGLRFDMIIAVYGLLPLLFAFLSPLTEKRRRIIRIWLTVYGTLLAFLAVLELDFYQEFHQRLNSLVFEYVKEDPETVLSMIWYGFPVIRYLILIGFLASLFHFAMLKADRLTQAMGTAPTKNARLVRLGVFVPVLLLAAVGARGTLRHGPPLRWGDAFFSQYTFANHLGLNGAFTLAKAATALADKKDANAFWFKQLPNDQATDIVRSRWMLPNEQLIDSDSAVLRRITTPPVNTTPPKNVVIILMESFSGFYTGALGGQKGITPAFDELTKEGLLFERFFSNGTHTHQGVFASLSCFPNVPGHEYLMQQPEGAHSFSGISAILPKDKFSQLFVYNGSFSWDNQVGFFQNQGMSHFVGREDYINPKFSDPTWGVSDEDMFNRAISELDRLPDNKPFVAILQTLSNHTPYALPDPLPMPPVIVNGAVSERLTAMRYSDYALGEFFKTIKDRPYYKNTLFVIVGDHGFGVQQQLTAVDLLRFHVPLLLIGPGIVEKHGHLEQTVGSQIDIVPTVMSLLGKPYQHQCWGRDLLNLPDNDRGIAVIKPSGNDPTVALVSDSHLLVRGPDGKRILYQYHFRPDNAVTRVDDTGTENALWPIMQAFVQSALISLRDNTSGPENE
;
A
#
# COMPACT_ATOMS: atom_id res chain seq x y z
N MET A 1 -64.87 17.57 -8.00
CA MET A 1 -63.72 16.69 -8.28
C MET A 1 -63.15 16.18 -6.95
N GLN A 2 -63.46 14.95 -6.56
CA GLN A 2 -62.79 14.30 -5.42
C GLN A 2 -61.32 14.09 -5.81
N GLN A 3 -60.40 14.74 -5.10
CA GLN A 3 -58.97 14.49 -5.32
C GLN A 3 -58.69 13.02 -4.99
N ASN A 4 -58.15 12.28 -5.97
CA ASN A 4 -57.69 10.92 -5.73
C ASN A 4 -56.71 10.93 -4.54
N PRO A 5 -56.92 10.10 -3.52
CA PRO A 5 -56.11 10.08 -2.30
C PRO A 5 -54.67 9.67 -2.62
N ARG A 6 -53.76 10.65 -2.67
CA ARG A 6 -52.38 10.54 -3.18
C ARG A 6 -51.45 9.66 -2.33
N PHE A 7 -51.77 9.45 -1.05
CA PHE A 7 -50.89 8.84 -0.06
C PHE A 7 -51.57 7.63 0.59
N SER A 8 -51.46 6.47 -0.07
CA SER A 8 -52.02 5.18 0.37
C SER A 8 -50.91 4.15 0.65
N LEU A 9 -51.26 3.03 1.27
CA LEU A 9 -50.33 1.91 1.49
C LEU A 9 -49.67 1.44 0.18
N LYS A 10 -50.46 1.32 -0.90
CA LYS A 10 -49.98 0.92 -2.22
C LYS A 10 -48.98 1.94 -2.79
N SER A 11 -49.29 3.23 -2.67
CA SER A 11 -48.42 4.32 -3.09
C SER A 11 -47.09 4.32 -2.31
N ASP A 12 -47.13 4.08 -0.99
CA ASP A 12 -45.93 4.06 -0.15
C ASP A 12 -45.05 2.83 -0.41
N LEU A 13 -45.65 1.65 -0.60
CA LEU A 13 -44.92 0.43 -1.00
C LEU A 13 -44.27 0.58 -2.37
N ALA A 14 -45.00 1.14 -3.34
CA ALA A 14 -44.45 1.42 -4.66
C ALA A 14 -43.29 2.43 -4.58
N PHE A 15 -43.40 3.45 -3.70
CA PHE A 15 -42.31 4.39 -3.46
C PHE A 15 -41.08 3.72 -2.88
N ILE A 16 -41.23 2.83 -1.90
CA ILE A 16 -40.11 2.04 -1.35
C ILE A 16 -39.47 1.19 -2.45
N ALA A 17 -40.27 0.39 -3.18
CA ALA A 17 -39.76 -0.52 -4.20
C ALA A 17 -39.03 0.21 -5.35
N ILE A 18 -39.60 1.32 -5.85
CA ILE A 18 -38.98 2.13 -6.90
C ILE A 18 -37.72 2.82 -6.37
N THR A 19 -37.69 3.25 -5.11
CA THR A 19 -36.49 3.85 -4.50
C THR A 19 -35.35 2.83 -4.37
N VAL A 20 -35.64 1.62 -3.91
CA VAL A 20 -34.66 0.52 -3.88
C VAL A 20 -34.09 0.28 -5.27
N LEU A 21 -34.95 0.15 -6.28
CA LEU A 21 -34.52 -0.07 -7.67
C LEU A 21 -33.61 1.06 -8.16
N TRP A 22 -33.98 2.32 -7.95
CA TRP A 22 -33.16 3.46 -8.37
C TRP A 22 -31.83 3.55 -7.62
N LEU A 23 -31.78 3.19 -6.34
CA LEU A 23 -30.51 3.12 -5.59
C LEU A 23 -29.58 2.06 -6.15
N LEU A 24 -30.11 0.90 -6.55
CA LEU A 24 -29.31 -0.17 -7.18
C LEU A 24 -28.85 0.23 -8.59
N VAL A 25 -29.73 0.83 -9.39
CA VAL A 25 -29.37 1.36 -10.72
C VAL A 25 -28.29 2.43 -10.59
N PHE A 26 -28.45 3.35 -9.63
CA PHE A 26 -27.47 4.41 -9.40
C PHE A 26 -26.11 3.85 -8.99
N GLN A 27 -26.05 2.91 -8.04
CA GLN A 27 -24.79 2.24 -7.69
C GLN A 27 -24.21 1.42 -8.85
N GLY A 28 -25.05 0.82 -9.71
CA GLY A 28 -24.62 0.19 -10.95
C GLY A 28 -23.97 1.16 -11.93
N ILE A 29 -24.48 2.39 -12.05
CA ILE A 29 -23.85 3.47 -12.84
C ILE A 29 -22.51 3.84 -12.22
N LEU A 30 -22.42 4.00 -10.89
CA LEU A 30 -21.15 4.29 -10.20
C LEU A 30 -20.11 3.18 -10.42
N ARG A 31 -20.52 1.91 -10.37
CA ARG A 31 -19.64 0.76 -10.69
C ARG A 31 -19.21 0.77 -12.17
N SER A 32 -20.11 1.15 -13.07
CA SER A 32 -19.78 1.26 -14.50
C SER A 32 -18.80 2.40 -14.78
N LEU A 33 -18.93 3.53 -14.07
CA LEU A 33 -17.97 4.62 -14.11
C LEU A 33 -16.60 4.15 -13.60
N PHE A 34 -16.56 3.41 -12.50
CA PHE A 34 -15.33 2.83 -11.96
C PHE A 34 -14.66 1.86 -12.94
N LEU A 35 -15.41 0.97 -13.60
CA LEU A 35 -14.90 0.10 -14.67
C LEU A 35 -14.39 0.90 -15.87
N TYR A 36 -15.12 1.94 -16.29
CA TYR A 36 -14.73 2.79 -17.41
C TYR A 36 -13.39 3.50 -17.14
N PHE A 37 -13.22 4.06 -15.95
CA PHE A 37 -12.00 4.77 -15.56
C PHE A 37 -10.77 3.84 -15.50
N HIS A 38 -10.98 2.57 -15.14
CA HIS A 38 -9.94 1.56 -15.00
C HIS A 38 -10.02 0.46 -16.07
N ALA A 39 -10.51 0.78 -17.26
CA ALA A 39 -10.77 -0.22 -18.31
C ALA A 39 -9.51 -0.99 -18.71
N ASP A 40 -8.33 -0.38 -18.59
CA ASP A 40 -7.04 -1.03 -18.87
C ASP A 40 -6.78 -2.22 -17.94
N LEU A 41 -7.21 -2.17 -16.67
CA LEU A 41 -7.08 -3.28 -15.72
C LEU A 41 -8.05 -4.44 -16.02
N ALA A 42 -9.07 -4.20 -16.84
CA ALA A 42 -10.04 -5.21 -17.26
C ALA A 42 -9.71 -5.85 -18.60
N ARG A 43 -8.66 -5.39 -19.30
CA ARG A 43 -8.35 -5.78 -20.69
C ARG A 43 -8.20 -7.29 -20.88
N ASP A 44 -7.54 -7.95 -19.94
CA ASP A 44 -7.25 -9.40 -19.99
C ASP A 44 -8.25 -10.23 -19.17
N ILE A 45 -9.34 -9.61 -18.70
CA ILE A 45 -10.35 -10.28 -17.88
C ILE A 45 -11.50 -10.77 -18.79
N PRO A 46 -11.88 -12.06 -18.72
CA PRO A 46 -13.02 -12.57 -19.48
C PRO A 46 -14.31 -11.81 -19.16
N GLY A 47 -15.12 -11.48 -20.17
CA GLY A 47 -16.33 -10.66 -20.02
C GLY A 47 -17.36 -11.26 -19.06
N GLU A 48 -17.46 -12.58 -18.99
CA GLU A 48 -18.29 -13.32 -18.03
C GLU A 48 -17.83 -13.14 -16.57
N THR A 49 -16.52 -12.96 -16.36
CA THR A 49 -15.96 -12.66 -15.03
C THR A 49 -16.31 -11.23 -14.63
N VAL A 50 -16.20 -10.28 -15.57
CA VAL A 50 -16.66 -8.90 -15.34
C VAL A 50 -18.16 -8.86 -15.04
N LEU A 51 -18.98 -9.59 -15.79
CA LEU A 51 -20.43 -9.69 -15.54
C LEU A 51 -20.74 -10.30 -14.16
N SER A 52 -19.99 -11.33 -13.77
CA SER A 52 -20.09 -11.94 -12.43
C SER A 52 -19.76 -10.94 -11.33
N ALA A 53 -18.77 -10.06 -11.53
CA ALA A 53 -18.46 -8.97 -10.61
C ALA A 53 -19.64 -8.02 -10.42
N PHE A 54 -20.38 -7.66 -11.49
CA PHE A 54 -21.61 -6.86 -11.35
C PHE A 54 -22.70 -7.59 -10.57
N GLY A 55 -22.89 -8.89 -10.82
CA GLY A 55 -23.88 -9.70 -10.09
C GLY A 55 -23.58 -9.81 -8.60
N ILE A 56 -22.30 -10.01 -8.25
CA ILE A 56 -21.83 -10.01 -6.85
C ILE A 56 -21.94 -8.60 -6.26
N GLY A 57 -21.55 -7.58 -7.02
CA GLY A 57 -21.64 -6.17 -6.64
C GLY A 57 -23.05 -5.73 -6.28
N LEU A 58 -24.07 -6.20 -7.00
CA LEU A 58 -25.47 -5.94 -6.68
C LEU A 58 -25.84 -6.34 -5.23
N ARG A 59 -25.19 -7.39 -4.71
CA ARG A 59 -25.43 -7.87 -3.34
C ARG A 59 -24.82 -6.92 -2.30
N PHE A 60 -23.64 -6.38 -2.55
CA PHE A 60 -23.05 -5.35 -1.71
C PHE A 60 -23.80 -4.01 -1.83
N ASP A 61 -24.27 -3.66 -3.02
CA ASP A 61 -25.08 -2.47 -3.25
C ASP A 61 -26.43 -2.55 -2.53
N MET A 62 -27.01 -3.75 -2.41
CA MET A 62 -28.22 -3.97 -1.64
C MET A 62 -28.03 -3.66 -0.16
N ILE A 63 -26.88 -4.02 0.42
CA ILE A 63 -26.56 -3.72 1.82
C ILE A 63 -26.54 -2.21 2.03
N ILE A 64 -25.82 -1.49 1.17
CA ILE A 64 -25.73 -0.03 1.20
C ILE A 64 -27.09 0.61 0.97
N ALA A 65 -27.86 0.13 -0.01
CA ALA A 65 -29.21 0.62 -0.28
C ALA A 65 -30.11 0.47 0.96
N VAL A 66 -30.09 -0.68 1.65
CA VAL A 66 -30.90 -0.89 2.86
C VAL A 66 -30.52 0.11 3.97
N TYR A 67 -29.23 0.38 4.18
CA TYR A 67 -28.80 1.38 5.17
C TYR A 67 -29.29 2.78 4.83
N GLY A 68 -29.20 3.20 3.57
CA GLY A 68 -29.76 4.47 3.10
C GLY A 68 -31.29 4.57 3.26
N LEU A 69 -31.98 3.43 3.23
CA LEU A 69 -33.44 3.36 3.33
C LEU A 69 -33.99 3.32 4.75
N LEU A 70 -33.15 3.17 5.79
CA LEU A 70 -33.63 3.07 7.18
C LEU A 70 -34.62 4.17 7.58
N PRO A 71 -34.39 5.47 7.29
CA PRO A 71 -35.36 6.52 7.61
C PRO A 71 -36.71 6.34 6.91
N LEU A 72 -36.71 5.86 5.66
CA LEU A 72 -37.93 5.57 4.91
C LEU A 72 -38.67 4.33 5.46
N LEU A 73 -37.93 3.28 5.84
CA LEU A 73 -38.51 2.08 6.45
C LEU A 73 -39.25 2.41 7.75
N PHE A 74 -38.66 3.21 8.65
CA PHE A 74 -39.34 3.62 9.88
C PHE A 74 -40.49 4.61 9.62
N ALA A 75 -40.34 5.52 8.64
CA ALA A 75 -41.41 6.45 8.28
C ALA A 75 -42.66 5.74 7.75
N PHE A 76 -42.54 4.54 7.17
CA PHE A 76 -43.63 3.73 6.62
C PHE A 76 -44.69 3.29 7.65
N LEU A 77 -44.33 3.28 8.95
CA LEU A 77 -45.25 2.96 10.06
C LEU A 77 -46.48 3.89 10.12
N SER A 78 -46.42 5.03 9.43
CA SER A 78 -47.56 5.93 9.22
C SER A 78 -47.57 6.46 7.78
N PRO A 79 -48.71 6.98 7.29
CA PRO A 79 -48.80 7.47 5.91
C PRO A 79 -47.72 8.49 5.57
N LEU A 80 -47.03 8.28 4.45
CA LEU A 80 -46.01 9.22 3.98
C LEU A 80 -46.70 10.42 3.34
N THR A 81 -47.08 11.39 4.17
CA THR A 81 -47.62 12.67 3.70
C THR A 81 -46.63 13.37 2.76
N GLU A 82 -47.11 14.34 1.99
CA GLU A 82 -46.28 15.13 1.08
C GLU A 82 -45.02 15.71 1.77
N LYS A 83 -45.19 16.27 2.99
CA LYS A 83 -44.09 16.79 3.80
C LYS A 83 -43.06 15.70 4.13
N ARG A 84 -43.50 14.50 4.52
CA ARG A 84 -42.62 13.39 4.86
C ARG A 84 -41.89 12.85 3.65
N ARG A 85 -42.58 12.69 2.52
CA ARG A 85 -41.95 12.29 1.25
C ARG A 85 -40.92 13.32 0.79
N ARG A 86 -41.19 14.62 0.96
CA ARG A 86 -40.21 15.68 0.69
C ARG A 86 -38.96 15.52 1.55
N ILE A 87 -39.11 15.31 2.87
CA ILE A 87 -37.99 15.09 3.79
C ILE A 87 -37.20 13.84 3.38
N ILE A 88 -37.89 12.73 3.10
CA ILE A 88 -37.26 11.48 2.64
C ILE A 88 -36.51 11.68 1.33
N ARG A 89 -37.07 12.42 0.36
CA ARG A 89 -36.36 12.73 -0.89
C ARG A 89 -35.12 13.58 -0.66
N ILE A 90 -35.17 14.57 0.23
CA ILE A 90 -34.01 15.39 0.59
C ILE A 90 -32.94 14.48 1.20
N TRP A 91 -33.31 13.64 2.17
CA TRP A 91 -32.41 12.64 2.76
C TRP A 91 -31.79 11.73 1.70
N LEU A 92 -32.59 11.11 0.84
CA LEU A 92 -32.12 10.22 -0.21
C LEU A 92 -31.21 10.96 -1.20
N THR A 93 -31.50 12.23 -1.52
CA THR A 93 -30.64 13.05 -2.37
C THR A 93 -29.28 13.27 -1.71
N VAL A 94 -29.24 13.66 -0.43
CA VAL A 94 -27.99 13.82 0.33
C VAL A 94 -27.22 12.51 0.39
N TYR A 95 -27.91 11.39 0.65
CA TYR A 95 -27.32 10.06 0.68
C TYR A 95 -26.75 9.65 -0.68
N GLY A 96 -27.49 9.86 -1.78
CA GLY A 96 -27.03 9.61 -3.14
C GLY A 96 -25.84 10.49 -3.54
N THR A 97 -25.83 11.76 -3.12
CA THR A 97 -24.67 12.65 -3.29
C THR A 97 -23.45 12.12 -2.55
N LEU A 98 -23.61 11.62 -1.32
CA LEU A 98 -22.52 10.99 -0.57
C LEU A 98 -21.97 9.76 -1.31
N LEU A 99 -22.84 8.89 -1.83
CA LEU A 99 -22.40 7.74 -2.63
C LEU A 99 -21.66 8.17 -3.90
N ALA A 100 -22.12 9.21 -4.59
CA ALA A 100 -21.45 9.77 -5.75
C ALA A 100 -20.08 10.34 -5.39
N PHE A 101 -19.98 11.09 -4.28
CA PHE A 101 -18.73 11.63 -3.76
C PHE A 101 -17.72 10.50 -3.49
N LEU A 102 -18.14 9.46 -2.74
CA LEU A 102 -17.27 8.32 -2.44
C LEU A 102 -16.84 7.57 -3.71
N ALA A 103 -17.74 7.38 -4.67
CA ALA A 103 -17.42 6.69 -5.92
C ALA A 103 -16.47 7.50 -6.81
N VAL A 104 -16.57 8.83 -6.82
CA VAL A 104 -15.66 9.69 -7.58
C VAL A 104 -14.30 9.79 -6.89
N LEU A 105 -14.28 9.93 -5.56
CA LEU A 105 -13.05 9.87 -4.75
C LEU A 105 -12.29 8.54 -4.98
N GLU A 106 -13.03 7.45 -5.12
CA GLU A 106 -12.46 6.12 -5.32
C GLU A 106 -11.78 5.94 -6.68
N LEU A 107 -12.03 6.81 -7.68
CA LEU A 107 -11.39 6.70 -8.99
C LEU A 107 -9.88 6.85 -8.87
N ASP A 108 -9.40 7.98 -8.35
CA ASP A 108 -7.96 8.20 -8.16
C ASP A 108 -7.42 7.39 -6.99
N PHE A 109 -8.19 7.20 -5.91
CA PHE A 109 -7.74 6.37 -4.78
C PHE A 109 -7.38 4.95 -5.25
N TYR A 110 -8.20 4.36 -6.13
CA TYR A 110 -7.90 3.02 -6.65
C TYR A 110 -6.74 3.03 -7.64
N GLN A 111 -6.57 4.10 -8.44
CA GLN A 111 -5.40 4.24 -9.31
C GLN A 111 -4.09 4.32 -8.53
N GLU A 112 -4.08 5.03 -7.39
CA GLU A 112 -2.89 5.16 -6.54
C GLU A 112 -2.61 3.88 -5.73
N PHE A 113 -3.65 3.29 -5.12
CA PHE A 113 -3.47 2.24 -4.11
C PHE A 113 -3.87 0.83 -4.58
N HIS A 114 -4.47 0.67 -5.77
CA HIS A 114 -5.00 -0.61 -6.27
C HIS A 114 -5.95 -1.32 -5.28
N GLN A 115 -6.57 -0.54 -4.40
CA GLN A 115 -7.44 -0.98 -3.32
C GLN A 115 -8.71 -0.12 -3.30
N ARG A 116 -9.84 -0.73 -2.93
CA ARG A 116 -11.08 0.03 -2.66
C ARG A 116 -10.87 0.91 -1.42
N LEU A 117 -11.71 1.93 -1.24
CA LEU A 117 -11.62 2.82 -0.07
C LEU A 117 -11.53 2.02 1.24
N ASN A 118 -10.50 2.29 2.04
CA ASN A 118 -10.18 1.54 3.26
C ASN A 118 -9.67 2.47 4.38
N SER A 119 -8.94 1.94 5.36
CA SER A 119 -8.46 2.72 6.51
C SER A 119 -7.47 3.83 6.15
N LEU A 120 -6.76 3.70 5.02
CA LEU A 120 -5.81 4.69 4.53
C LEU A 120 -6.47 6.08 4.42
N VAL A 121 -7.75 6.15 4.04
CA VAL A 121 -8.50 7.42 3.97
C VAL A 121 -8.48 8.15 5.32
N PHE A 122 -8.66 7.43 6.43
CA PHE A 122 -8.64 8.02 7.76
C PHE A 122 -7.23 8.30 8.26
N GLU A 123 -6.27 7.44 7.88
CA GLU A 123 -4.87 7.54 8.27
C GLU A 123 -4.22 8.79 7.68
N TYR A 124 -4.34 9.00 6.35
CA TYR A 124 -3.83 10.21 5.68
C TYR A 124 -4.42 11.50 6.27
N VAL A 125 -5.75 11.55 6.45
CA VAL A 125 -6.41 12.75 7.01
C VAL A 125 -5.99 12.99 8.46
N LYS A 126 -5.64 11.96 9.22
CA LYS A 126 -5.19 12.11 10.61
C LYS A 126 -3.75 12.60 10.70
N GLU A 127 -2.89 12.24 9.74
CA GLU A 127 -1.47 12.64 9.71
C GLU A 127 -1.34 14.16 9.57
N ASP A 128 -1.76 14.70 8.43
CA ASP A 128 -1.74 16.14 8.15
C ASP A 128 -2.83 16.52 7.13
N PRO A 129 -3.98 17.02 7.62
CA PRO A 129 -5.07 17.44 6.76
C PRO A 129 -4.69 18.53 5.74
N GLU A 130 -3.77 19.44 6.09
CA GLU A 130 -3.41 20.56 5.22
C GLU A 130 -2.61 20.07 4.02
N THR A 131 -1.60 19.24 4.26
CA THR A 131 -0.82 18.60 3.19
C THR A 131 -1.69 17.69 2.33
N VAL A 132 -2.60 16.90 2.92
CA VAL A 132 -3.54 16.05 2.15
C VAL A 132 -4.47 16.89 1.27
N LEU A 133 -5.02 18.00 1.78
CA LEU A 133 -5.87 18.89 0.99
C LEU A 133 -5.08 19.58 -0.14
N SER A 134 -3.83 19.97 0.12
CA SER A 134 -2.93 20.52 -0.90
C SER A 134 -2.66 19.50 -2.00
N MET A 135 -2.28 18.27 -1.62
CA MET A 135 -2.08 17.16 -2.55
C MET A 135 -3.34 16.91 -3.39
N ILE A 136 -4.52 16.90 -2.77
CA ILE A 136 -5.78 16.68 -3.50
C ILE A 136 -6.05 17.81 -4.50
N TRP A 137 -5.84 19.05 -4.08
CA TRP A 137 -6.13 20.23 -4.89
C TRP A 137 -5.22 20.37 -6.10
N TYR A 138 -3.91 20.13 -5.92
CA TYR A 138 -2.92 20.26 -6.98
C TYR A 138 -2.74 18.98 -7.81
N GLY A 139 -3.02 17.80 -7.23
CA GLY A 139 -2.79 16.52 -7.87
C GLY A 139 -3.97 15.95 -8.66
N PHE A 140 -5.20 16.41 -8.38
CA PHE A 140 -6.39 15.85 -9.01
C PHE A 140 -7.29 16.94 -9.62
N PRO A 141 -8.11 16.60 -10.64
CA PRO A 141 -8.99 17.57 -11.30
C PRO A 141 -10.25 17.86 -10.47
N VAL A 142 -10.08 18.40 -9.26
CA VAL A 142 -11.13 18.61 -8.24
C VAL A 142 -12.37 19.30 -8.80
N ILE A 143 -12.21 20.36 -9.60
CA ILE A 143 -13.34 21.09 -10.20
C ILE A 143 -14.16 20.18 -11.13
N ARG A 144 -13.50 19.35 -11.95
CA ARG A 144 -14.19 18.41 -12.85
C ARG A 144 -14.94 17.34 -12.04
N TYR A 145 -14.35 16.87 -10.94
CA TYR A 145 -15.00 15.93 -10.03
C TYR A 145 -16.20 16.52 -9.30
N LEU A 146 -16.12 17.76 -8.83
CA LEU A 146 -17.27 18.44 -8.23
C LEU A 146 -18.42 18.62 -9.23
N ILE A 147 -18.11 18.93 -10.49
CA ILE A 147 -19.12 19.00 -11.57
C ILE A 147 -19.74 17.63 -11.81
N LEU A 148 -18.94 16.56 -11.89
CA LEU A 148 -19.41 15.19 -12.08
C LEU A 148 -20.31 14.74 -10.92
N ILE A 149 -19.91 15.01 -9.67
CA ILE A 149 -20.71 14.71 -8.47
C ILE A 149 -22.03 15.49 -8.52
N GLY A 150 -21.99 16.78 -8.86
CA GLY A 150 -23.18 17.61 -9.02
C GLY A 150 -24.15 17.10 -10.09
N PHE A 151 -23.61 16.63 -11.22
CA PHE A 151 -24.38 16.00 -12.29
C PHE A 151 -25.04 14.70 -11.82
N LEU A 152 -24.28 13.79 -11.21
CA LEU A 152 -24.79 12.51 -10.67
C LEU A 152 -25.84 12.73 -9.58
N ALA A 153 -25.62 13.69 -8.68
CA ALA A 153 -26.57 14.08 -7.64
C ALA A 153 -27.87 14.63 -8.24
N SER A 154 -27.78 15.46 -9.29
CA SER A 154 -28.95 16.02 -9.98
C SER A 154 -29.76 14.94 -10.69
N LEU A 155 -29.08 13.99 -11.36
CA LEU A 155 -29.72 12.84 -12.00
C LEU A 155 -30.47 11.98 -10.96
N PHE A 156 -29.82 11.67 -9.84
CA PHE A 156 -30.43 10.92 -8.76
C PHE A 156 -31.62 11.67 -8.13
N HIS A 157 -31.47 12.98 -7.88
CA HIS A 157 -32.54 13.83 -7.38
C HIS A 157 -33.77 13.83 -8.30
N PHE A 158 -33.56 13.96 -9.61
CA PHE A 158 -34.63 13.91 -10.59
C PHE A 158 -35.32 12.53 -10.63
N ALA A 159 -34.56 11.45 -10.53
CA ALA A 159 -35.11 10.10 -10.40
C ALA A 159 -36.01 9.96 -9.16
N MET A 160 -35.60 10.53 -8.01
CA MET A 160 -36.41 10.55 -6.78
C MET A 160 -37.67 11.39 -6.91
N LEU A 161 -37.62 12.53 -7.61
CA LEU A 161 -38.81 13.34 -7.92
C LEU A 161 -39.78 12.57 -8.82
N LYS A 162 -39.27 11.89 -9.84
CA LYS A 162 -40.09 11.08 -10.75
C LYS A 162 -40.71 9.89 -10.01
N ALA A 163 -39.94 9.20 -9.18
CA ALA A 163 -40.43 8.09 -8.34
C ALA A 163 -41.57 8.55 -7.42
N ASP A 164 -41.42 9.70 -6.76
CA ASP A 164 -42.47 10.24 -5.90
C ASP A 164 -43.73 10.60 -6.69
N ARG A 165 -43.61 11.33 -7.81
CA ARG A 165 -44.76 11.70 -8.65
C ARG A 165 -45.51 10.48 -9.20
N LEU A 166 -44.78 9.50 -9.72
CA LEU A 166 -45.36 8.25 -10.25
C LEU A 166 -46.13 7.48 -9.18
N THR A 167 -45.58 7.42 -7.97
CA THR A 167 -46.17 6.61 -6.89
C THR A 167 -47.35 7.31 -6.22
N GLN A 168 -47.32 8.64 -6.10
CA GLN A 168 -48.49 9.43 -5.69
C GLN A 168 -49.69 9.23 -6.62
N ALA A 169 -49.45 9.06 -7.93
CA ALA A 169 -50.52 8.76 -8.89
C ALA A 169 -51.17 7.38 -8.67
N MET A 170 -50.51 6.47 -7.94
CA MET A 170 -51.04 5.14 -7.58
C MET A 170 -51.88 5.14 -6.29
N GLY A 171 -52.14 6.33 -5.73
CA GLY A 171 -52.88 6.52 -4.50
C GLY A 171 -54.34 6.03 -4.56
N THR A 172 -54.81 5.44 -3.46
CA THR A 172 -56.15 4.85 -3.29
C THR A 172 -56.75 5.25 -1.95
N ALA A 173 -58.07 5.10 -1.79
CA ALA A 173 -58.78 5.56 -0.58
C ALA A 173 -58.20 4.98 0.71
N PRO A 174 -58.18 5.76 1.82
CA PRO A 174 -57.70 5.27 3.10
C PRO A 174 -58.53 4.07 3.58
N THR A 175 -57.87 3.04 4.11
CA THR A 175 -58.56 1.88 4.71
C THR A 175 -58.93 2.17 6.16
N LYS A 176 -60.08 1.67 6.64
CA LYS A 176 -60.59 1.90 8.01
C LYS A 176 -59.63 1.44 9.14
N ASN A 177 -58.64 0.60 8.84
CA ASN A 177 -57.62 0.09 9.78
C ASN A 177 -56.17 0.34 9.29
N ALA A 178 -55.92 1.45 8.58
CA ALA A 178 -54.65 1.68 7.85
C ALA A 178 -53.38 1.51 8.69
N ARG A 179 -53.39 1.84 9.99
CA ARG A 179 -52.22 1.69 10.88
C ARG A 179 -51.92 0.22 11.20
N LEU A 180 -52.94 -0.58 11.52
CA LEU A 180 -52.77 -2.02 11.79
C LEU A 180 -52.33 -2.77 10.54
N VAL A 181 -52.90 -2.44 9.38
CA VAL A 181 -52.48 -3.04 8.10
C VAL A 181 -51.03 -2.66 7.77
N ARG A 182 -50.62 -1.41 7.98
CA ARG A 182 -49.23 -0.96 7.81
C ARG A 182 -48.28 -1.69 8.74
N LEU A 183 -48.65 -1.91 10.00
CA LEU A 183 -47.84 -2.68 10.93
C LEU A 183 -47.66 -4.13 10.46
N GLY A 184 -48.75 -4.77 9.99
CA GLY A 184 -48.70 -6.11 9.40
C GLY A 184 -47.82 -6.21 8.15
N VAL A 185 -47.78 -5.16 7.32
CA VAL A 185 -46.91 -5.09 6.12
C VAL A 185 -45.48 -4.65 6.45
N PHE A 186 -45.28 -3.89 7.51
CA PHE A 186 -43.96 -3.43 7.94
C PHE A 186 -43.07 -4.62 8.30
N VAL A 187 -43.62 -5.65 8.96
CA VAL A 187 -42.87 -6.86 9.33
C VAL A 187 -42.24 -7.55 8.11
N PRO A 188 -42.98 -7.96 7.05
CA PRO A 188 -42.37 -8.57 5.87
C PRO A 188 -41.43 -7.62 5.12
N VAL A 189 -41.72 -6.31 5.06
CA VAL A 189 -40.79 -5.33 4.47
C VAL A 189 -39.48 -5.26 5.26
N LEU A 190 -39.56 -5.28 6.60
CA LEU A 190 -38.39 -5.28 7.47
C LEU A 190 -37.60 -6.59 7.34
N LEU A 191 -38.28 -7.75 7.21
CA LEU A 191 -37.62 -9.03 6.96
C LEU A 191 -36.89 -9.04 5.60
N LEU A 192 -37.52 -8.50 4.55
CA LEU A 192 -36.86 -8.34 3.24
C LEU A 192 -35.66 -7.39 3.33
N ALA A 193 -35.78 -6.28 4.07
CA ALA A 193 -34.67 -5.38 4.32
C ALA A 193 -33.55 -6.06 5.11
N ALA A 194 -33.86 -6.88 6.12
CA ALA A 194 -32.88 -7.66 6.87
C ALA A 194 -32.17 -8.69 5.99
N VAL A 195 -32.88 -9.37 5.09
CA VAL A 195 -32.30 -10.25 4.08
C VAL A 195 -31.40 -9.47 3.12
N GLY A 196 -31.82 -8.27 2.69
CA GLY A 196 -31.02 -7.37 1.86
C GLY A 196 -29.74 -6.90 2.55
N ALA A 197 -29.83 -6.44 3.80
CA ALA A 197 -28.70 -6.03 4.64
C ALA A 197 -27.75 -7.20 4.97
N ARG A 198 -28.27 -8.44 4.98
CA ARG A 198 -27.46 -9.64 5.10
C ARG A 198 -26.69 -9.95 3.80
N GLY A 199 -27.20 -9.56 2.64
CA GLY A 199 -26.57 -9.72 1.31
C GLY A 199 -26.43 -11.17 0.82
N THR A 200 -26.92 -12.16 1.57
CA THR A 200 -26.80 -13.58 1.22
C THR A 200 -27.93 -14.42 1.83
N LEU A 201 -28.40 -15.41 1.06
CA LEU A 201 -29.37 -16.43 1.50
C LEU A 201 -28.68 -17.69 2.04
N ARG A 202 -27.35 -17.79 1.93
CA ARG A 202 -26.61 -18.97 2.41
C ARG A 202 -26.70 -19.09 3.94
N HIS A 203 -26.64 -20.34 4.43
CA HIS A 203 -26.44 -20.62 5.85
C HIS A 203 -25.06 -20.09 6.31
N GLY A 204 -24.98 -19.57 7.54
CA GLY A 204 -23.72 -19.07 8.13
C GLY A 204 -23.68 -17.54 8.31
N PRO A 205 -22.49 -16.90 8.25
CA PRO A 205 -22.37 -15.46 8.46
C PRO A 205 -22.98 -14.64 7.31
N PRO A 206 -23.34 -13.35 7.56
CA PRO A 206 -23.71 -12.39 6.51
C PRO A 206 -22.63 -12.25 5.42
N LEU A 207 -22.96 -11.55 4.34
CA LEU A 207 -22.00 -11.22 3.28
C LEU A 207 -20.81 -10.45 3.88
N ARG A 208 -19.60 -10.92 3.59
CA ARG A 208 -18.32 -10.35 4.00
C ARG A 208 -17.58 -9.85 2.77
N TRP A 209 -16.64 -8.94 2.95
CA TRP A 209 -15.83 -8.38 1.87
C TRP A 209 -15.14 -9.51 1.05
N GLY A 210 -14.71 -10.61 1.69
CA GLY A 210 -14.08 -11.75 1.02
C GLY A 210 -15.00 -12.52 0.07
N ASP A 211 -16.33 -12.35 0.16
CA ASP A 211 -17.27 -12.94 -0.80
C ASP A 211 -17.21 -12.29 -2.17
N ALA A 212 -16.51 -11.16 -2.30
CA ALA A 212 -16.20 -10.55 -3.59
C ALA A 212 -14.99 -11.16 -4.29
N PHE A 213 -14.22 -12.02 -3.62
CA PHE A 213 -13.03 -12.67 -4.20
C PHE A 213 -13.39 -14.02 -4.81
N PHE A 214 -14.01 -13.97 -5.99
CA PHE A 214 -14.59 -15.14 -6.67
C PHE A 214 -13.74 -15.66 -7.85
N SER A 215 -12.72 -14.90 -8.27
CA SER A 215 -11.87 -15.22 -9.42
C SER A 215 -10.38 -15.00 -9.10
N GLN A 216 -9.51 -15.38 -10.05
CA GLN A 216 -8.08 -15.08 -9.97
C GLN A 216 -7.74 -13.61 -10.32
N TYR A 217 -8.69 -12.85 -10.86
CA TYR A 217 -8.48 -11.47 -11.31
C TYR A 217 -8.82 -10.48 -10.20
N THR A 218 -7.79 -9.88 -9.61
CA THR A 218 -7.92 -8.93 -8.49
C THR A 218 -8.86 -7.78 -8.82
N PHE A 219 -8.71 -7.14 -9.98
CA PHE A 219 -9.59 -6.05 -10.40
C PHE A 219 -11.07 -6.47 -10.49
N ALA A 220 -11.39 -7.67 -11.03
CA ALA A 220 -12.78 -8.14 -11.08
C ALA A 220 -13.36 -8.41 -9.69
N ASN A 221 -12.54 -8.96 -8.79
CA ASN A 221 -12.95 -9.17 -7.40
C ASN A 221 -13.24 -7.83 -6.71
N HIS A 222 -12.35 -6.85 -6.89
CA HIS A 222 -12.53 -5.49 -6.37
C HIS A 222 -13.74 -4.79 -7.00
N LEU A 223 -14.01 -4.95 -8.30
CA LEU A 223 -15.18 -4.42 -9.00
C LEU A 223 -16.50 -4.93 -8.39
N GLY A 224 -16.48 -6.15 -7.84
CA GLY A 224 -17.58 -6.75 -7.10
C GLY A 224 -17.85 -6.10 -5.73
N LEU A 225 -16.99 -5.21 -5.24
CA LEU A 225 -17.23 -4.40 -4.04
C LEU A 225 -17.76 -3.00 -4.42
N ASN A 226 -18.15 -2.22 -3.40
CA ASN A 226 -18.32 -0.78 -3.52
C ASN A 226 -17.55 -0.06 -2.38
N GLY A 227 -17.00 1.12 -2.68
CA GLY A 227 -16.16 1.87 -1.75
C GLY A 227 -16.87 2.30 -0.46
N ALA A 228 -18.19 2.57 -0.53
CA ALA A 228 -18.98 2.90 0.64
C ALA A 228 -19.02 1.74 1.65
N PHE A 229 -19.17 0.50 1.17
CA PHE A 229 -19.16 -0.69 2.00
C PHE A 229 -17.79 -0.93 2.64
N THR A 230 -16.71 -0.84 1.87
CA THR A 230 -15.35 -1.10 2.37
C THR A 230 -14.90 -0.01 3.34
N LEU A 231 -15.20 1.26 3.08
CA LEU A 231 -14.89 2.37 3.97
C LEU A 231 -15.68 2.27 5.29
N ALA A 232 -16.98 1.94 5.22
CA ALA A 232 -17.79 1.73 6.43
C ALA A 232 -17.25 0.57 7.28
N LYS A 233 -16.80 -0.53 6.65
CA LYS A 233 -16.15 -1.64 7.34
C LYS A 233 -14.82 -1.25 7.97
N ALA A 234 -13.99 -0.48 7.26
CA ALA A 234 -12.74 0.05 7.80
C ALA A 234 -12.98 0.95 9.02
N ALA A 235 -13.98 1.85 8.96
CA ALA A 235 -14.36 2.71 10.07
C ALA A 235 -14.78 1.91 11.32
N THR A 236 -15.55 0.83 11.15
CA THR A 236 -15.91 -0.05 12.27
C THR A 236 -14.71 -0.81 12.82
N ALA A 237 -13.78 -1.25 11.96
CA ALA A 237 -12.59 -1.97 12.39
C ALA A 237 -11.60 -1.07 13.17
N LEU A 238 -11.52 0.23 12.82
CA LEU A 238 -10.73 1.21 13.56
C LEU A 238 -11.23 1.40 15.00
N ALA A 239 -12.53 1.22 15.25
CA ALA A 239 -13.10 1.23 16.59
C ALA A 239 -12.82 -0.08 17.37
N ASP A 240 -12.69 -1.20 16.65
CA ASP A 240 -12.55 -2.55 17.18
C ASP A 240 -11.11 -3.11 17.05
N LYS A 241 -10.07 -2.29 17.32
CA LYS A 241 -8.61 -2.58 17.14
C LYS A 241 -8.06 -3.92 17.67
N LYS A 242 -8.86 -4.80 18.29
CA LYS A 242 -8.37 -5.95 19.07
C LYS A 242 -8.15 -7.27 18.31
N ASP A 243 -8.61 -7.46 17.07
CA ASP A 243 -8.67 -8.83 16.51
C ASP A 243 -7.86 -9.10 15.22
N ALA A 244 -7.39 -8.09 14.47
CA ALA A 244 -6.74 -8.34 13.17
C ALA A 244 -5.42 -9.15 13.28
N ASN A 245 -4.66 -8.94 14.37
CA ASN A 245 -3.38 -9.61 14.60
C ASN A 245 -3.49 -10.89 15.43
N ALA A 246 -4.62 -11.10 16.12
CA ALA A 246 -4.79 -12.20 17.06
C ALA A 246 -4.57 -13.57 16.41
N PHE A 247 -4.93 -13.69 15.13
CA PHE A 247 -4.59 -14.85 14.31
C PHE A 247 -3.07 -15.09 14.29
N TRP A 248 -2.29 -14.09 13.87
CA TRP A 248 -0.85 -14.21 13.67
C TRP A 248 -0.06 -14.46 14.96
N PHE A 249 -0.58 -14.08 16.13
CA PHE A 249 0.08 -14.35 17.42
C PHE A 249 0.02 -15.82 17.88
N LYS A 250 -0.85 -16.67 17.30
CA LYS A 250 -1.10 -18.04 17.78
C LYS A 250 -1.25 -19.05 16.64
N GLN A 251 -0.28 -19.09 15.74
CA GLN A 251 -0.25 -20.02 14.61
C GLN A 251 0.46 -21.34 14.95
N LEU A 252 1.60 -21.24 15.62
CA LEU A 252 2.46 -22.35 16.02
C LEU A 252 2.84 -22.21 17.51
N PRO A 253 3.22 -23.30 18.19
CA PRO A 253 4.01 -23.21 19.43
C PRO A 253 5.23 -22.29 19.24
N ASN A 254 5.55 -21.44 20.23
CA ASN A 254 6.57 -20.39 20.10
C ASN A 254 7.98 -20.95 19.88
N ASP A 255 8.29 -22.07 20.52
CA ASP A 255 9.52 -22.85 20.33
C ASP A 255 9.62 -23.35 18.89
N GLN A 256 8.56 -23.98 18.37
CA GLN A 256 8.51 -24.43 16.98
C GLN A 256 8.68 -23.28 15.98
N ALA A 257 8.01 -22.14 16.21
CA ALA A 257 8.16 -20.96 15.36
C ALA A 257 9.59 -20.40 15.41
N THR A 258 10.21 -20.38 16.58
CA THR A 258 11.59 -19.93 16.76
C THR A 258 12.57 -20.84 16.04
N ASP A 259 12.42 -22.16 16.15
CA ASP A 259 13.27 -23.14 15.48
C ASP A 259 13.16 -23.04 13.95
N ILE A 260 11.94 -22.88 13.41
CA ILE A 260 11.74 -22.67 11.98
C ILE A 260 12.43 -21.39 11.52
N VAL A 261 12.25 -20.28 12.22
CA VAL A 261 12.90 -19.01 11.88
C VAL A 261 14.42 -19.16 11.94
N ARG A 262 14.98 -19.70 13.01
CA ARG A 262 16.43 -19.94 13.13
C ARG A 262 16.97 -20.82 12.01
N SER A 263 16.27 -21.91 11.67
CA SER A 263 16.70 -22.82 10.59
C SER A 263 16.75 -22.19 9.19
N ARG A 264 16.04 -21.07 8.98
CA ARG A 264 15.90 -20.40 7.68
C ARG A 264 16.60 -19.04 7.60
N TRP A 265 16.74 -18.35 8.74
CA TRP A 265 17.33 -17.01 8.80
C TRP A 265 18.73 -16.95 9.40
N MET A 266 19.20 -17.99 10.10
CA MET A 266 20.59 -18.08 10.51
C MET A 266 21.47 -18.51 9.34
N LEU A 267 22.57 -17.79 9.13
CA LEU A 267 23.63 -18.15 8.19
C LEU A 267 24.77 -18.90 8.89
N PRO A 268 25.57 -19.70 8.16
CA PRO A 268 26.65 -20.50 8.77
C PRO A 268 27.72 -19.70 9.52
N ASN A 269 27.89 -18.42 9.19
CA ASN A 269 28.87 -17.51 9.78
C ASN A 269 28.29 -16.67 10.95
N GLU A 270 27.11 -17.04 11.46
CA GLU A 270 26.43 -16.35 12.54
C GLU A 270 26.35 -17.23 13.79
N GLN A 271 26.48 -16.61 14.96
CA GLN A 271 26.35 -17.28 16.25
C GLN A 271 25.22 -16.65 17.05
N LEU A 272 24.24 -17.45 17.47
CA LEU A 272 23.17 -17.01 18.36
C LEU A 272 23.73 -16.55 19.70
N ILE A 273 23.15 -15.48 20.22
CA ILE A 273 23.36 -14.97 21.57
C ILE A 273 21.99 -14.69 22.20
N ASP A 274 21.90 -14.74 23.53
CA ASP A 274 20.66 -14.52 24.29
C ASP A 274 19.47 -15.31 23.74
N SER A 275 19.69 -16.56 23.35
CA SER A 275 18.71 -17.40 22.66
C SER A 275 17.43 -17.66 23.47
N ASP A 276 17.46 -17.39 24.76
CA ASP A 276 16.33 -17.53 25.68
C ASP A 276 15.45 -16.28 25.71
N SER A 277 15.99 -15.09 25.36
CA SER A 277 15.27 -13.82 25.38
C SER A 277 14.90 -13.33 23.97
N ALA A 278 15.65 -13.72 22.94
CA ALA A 278 15.48 -13.24 21.58
C ALA A 278 15.44 -14.36 20.53
N VAL A 279 14.60 -14.18 19.51
CA VAL A 279 14.42 -15.17 18.43
C VAL A 279 15.69 -15.32 17.60
N LEU A 280 16.28 -14.21 17.17
CA LEU A 280 17.32 -14.15 16.13
C LEU A 280 18.58 -13.39 16.54
N ARG A 281 18.68 -12.94 17.81
CA ARG A 281 19.82 -12.13 18.22
C ARG A 281 21.10 -12.93 18.05
N ARG A 282 22.06 -12.35 17.34
CA ARG A 282 23.26 -13.04 16.87
C ARG A 282 24.41 -12.09 16.64
N ILE A 283 25.60 -12.66 16.64
CA ILE A 283 26.83 -12.01 16.17
C ILE A 283 27.12 -12.60 14.79
N THR A 284 27.29 -11.72 13.80
CA THR A 284 27.70 -12.11 12.44
C THR A 284 29.18 -11.84 12.28
N THR A 285 29.91 -12.83 11.77
CA THR A 285 31.31 -12.67 11.37
C THR A 285 31.39 -12.65 9.85
N PRO A 286 31.53 -11.47 9.21
CA PRO A 286 31.60 -11.40 7.76
C PRO A 286 32.80 -12.16 7.19
N PRO A 287 32.70 -12.69 5.97
CA PRO A 287 33.87 -13.19 5.25
C PRO A 287 34.92 -12.08 5.06
N VAL A 288 36.17 -12.48 4.87
CA VAL A 288 37.26 -11.52 4.62
C VAL A 288 36.96 -10.74 3.34
N ASN A 289 36.80 -9.43 3.47
CA ASN A 289 36.74 -8.51 2.35
C ASN A 289 38.15 -7.92 2.11
N THR A 290 38.70 -8.10 0.91
CA THR A 290 40.04 -7.61 0.56
C THR A 290 40.07 -6.10 0.32
N THR A 291 38.93 -5.48 0.02
CA THR A 291 38.79 -4.04 -0.22
C THR A 291 37.50 -3.52 0.40
N PRO A 292 37.36 -3.54 1.74
CA PRO A 292 36.14 -3.09 2.40
C PRO A 292 35.91 -1.59 2.15
N PRO A 293 34.68 -1.16 1.82
CA PRO A 293 34.35 0.26 1.76
C PRO A 293 34.54 0.91 3.15
N LYS A 294 34.88 2.20 3.15
CA LYS A 294 35.00 3.01 4.36
C LYS A 294 33.67 3.67 4.72
N ASN A 295 32.92 4.12 3.72
CA ASN A 295 31.68 4.88 3.90
C ASN A 295 30.49 4.14 3.26
N VAL A 296 29.29 4.52 3.68
CA VAL A 296 28.04 4.01 3.11
C VAL A 296 27.12 5.18 2.75
N VAL A 297 26.53 5.14 1.55
CA VAL A 297 25.45 6.04 1.13
C VAL A 297 24.27 5.18 0.69
N ILE A 298 23.15 5.27 1.41
CA ILE A 298 21.89 4.62 1.05
C ILE A 298 21.00 5.66 0.38
N ILE A 299 20.61 5.41 -0.86
CA ILE A 299 19.74 6.27 -1.67
C ILE A 299 18.39 5.59 -1.81
N LEU A 300 17.39 6.11 -1.10
CA LEU A 300 15.99 5.67 -1.11
C LEU A 300 15.24 6.46 -2.19
N MET A 301 14.92 5.77 -3.28
CA MET A 301 14.25 6.32 -4.46
C MET A 301 12.73 6.15 -4.31
N GLU A 302 12.01 7.27 -4.18
CA GLU A 302 10.57 7.34 -3.93
C GLU A 302 9.78 6.75 -5.10
N SER A 303 8.89 5.81 -4.80
CA SER A 303 7.99 5.16 -5.76
C SER A 303 8.73 4.60 -6.99
N PHE A 304 10.00 4.22 -6.85
CA PHE A 304 10.88 3.83 -7.96
C PHE A 304 10.68 2.36 -8.35
N SER A 305 9.58 2.11 -9.08
CA SER A 305 9.10 0.77 -9.43
C SER A 305 10.04 0.00 -10.37
N GLY A 306 10.34 -1.26 -10.04
CA GLY A 306 11.12 -2.15 -10.89
C GLY A 306 10.46 -2.47 -12.24
N PHE A 307 9.12 -2.39 -12.32
CA PHE A 307 8.38 -2.63 -13.57
C PHE A 307 8.71 -1.62 -14.68
N TYR A 308 9.01 -0.38 -14.31
CA TYR A 308 9.34 0.69 -15.27
C TYR A 308 10.84 0.92 -15.45
N THR A 309 11.68 0.22 -14.67
CA THR A 309 13.15 0.34 -14.76
C THR A 309 13.69 -0.47 -15.95
N GLY A 310 14.41 0.20 -16.85
CA GLY A 310 14.88 -0.39 -18.12
C GLY A 310 15.86 -1.55 -17.92
N ALA A 311 16.82 -1.43 -17.00
CA ALA A 311 17.73 -2.51 -16.61
C ALA A 311 16.99 -3.71 -15.99
N LEU A 312 15.80 -3.47 -15.45
CA LEU A 312 14.88 -4.48 -14.94
C LEU A 312 13.90 -5.06 -15.99
N GLY A 313 14.10 -4.74 -17.27
CA GLY A 313 13.28 -5.22 -18.38
C GLY A 313 12.06 -4.35 -18.66
N GLY A 314 11.91 -3.24 -17.94
CA GLY A 314 10.87 -2.24 -18.19
C GLY A 314 11.09 -1.46 -19.49
N GLN A 315 10.17 -0.52 -19.74
CA GLN A 315 10.23 0.33 -20.93
C GLN A 315 11.55 1.14 -20.96
N LYS A 316 12.31 1.00 -22.05
CA LYS A 316 13.56 1.75 -22.22
C LYS A 316 13.32 3.26 -22.20
N GLY A 317 14.27 3.97 -21.60
CA GLY A 317 14.29 5.43 -21.55
C GLY A 317 13.47 6.03 -20.41
N ILE A 318 12.83 5.25 -19.53
CA ILE A 318 12.27 5.81 -18.28
C ILE A 318 13.40 6.08 -17.27
N THR A 319 14.35 5.16 -17.12
CA THR A 319 15.45 5.23 -16.14
C THR A 319 16.86 5.18 -16.77
N PRO A 320 17.18 6.00 -17.80
CA PRO A 320 18.44 5.88 -18.52
C PRO A 320 19.70 6.05 -17.65
N ALA A 321 19.67 6.89 -16.61
CA ALA A 321 20.83 7.09 -15.74
C ALA A 321 21.07 5.88 -14.83
N PHE A 322 20.03 5.36 -14.20
CA PHE A 322 20.08 4.13 -13.41
C PHE A 322 20.55 2.95 -14.28
N ASP A 323 20.03 2.81 -15.49
CA ASP A 323 20.42 1.78 -16.45
C ASP A 323 21.92 1.83 -16.80
N GLU A 324 22.52 3.03 -16.84
CA GLU A 324 23.97 3.18 -17.04
C GLU A 324 24.75 2.78 -15.78
N LEU A 325 24.26 3.20 -14.61
CA LEU A 325 24.88 2.90 -13.31
C LEU A 325 24.93 1.40 -13.03
N THR A 326 24.02 0.58 -13.58
CA THR A 326 24.09 -0.87 -13.41
C THR A 326 25.34 -1.51 -14.00
N LYS A 327 26.05 -0.82 -14.92
CA LYS A 327 27.33 -1.27 -15.46
C LYS A 327 28.50 -1.08 -14.49
N GLU A 328 28.31 -0.30 -13.43
CA GLU A 328 29.33 -0.02 -12.40
C GLU A 328 29.08 -0.79 -11.11
N GLY A 329 28.01 -1.60 -11.05
CA GLY A 329 27.59 -2.27 -9.81
C GLY A 329 26.93 -3.62 -10.01
N LEU A 330 26.40 -4.14 -8.91
CA LEU A 330 25.64 -5.39 -8.81
C LEU A 330 24.14 -5.06 -8.69
N LEU A 331 23.37 -5.37 -9.73
CA LEU A 331 21.92 -5.22 -9.76
C LEU A 331 21.24 -6.49 -9.24
N PHE A 332 20.32 -6.33 -8.27
CA PHE A 332 19.45 -7.41 -7.83
C PHE A 332 18.19 -7.42 -8.69
N GLU A 333 17.98 -8.51 -9.42
CA GLU A 333 16.84 -8.66 -10.31
C GLU A 333 15.53 -8.93 -9.56
N ARG A 334 15.62 -9.55 -8.38
CA ARG A 334 14.48 -10.12 -7.64
C ARG A 334 14.40 -9.58 -6.23
N PHE A 335 14.29 -8.26 -6.14
CA PHE A 335 14.24 -7.53 -4.89
C PHE A 335 12.86 -6.92 -4.65
N PHE A 336 12.36 -7.06 -3.42
CA PHE A 336 10.99 -6.71 -3.06
C PHE A 336 10.92 -5.72 -1.90
N SER A 337 10.10 -4.69 -2.01
CA SER A 337 9.78 -3.85 -0.86
C SER A 337 9.04 -4.65 0.21
N ASN A 338 9.16 -4.27 1.49
CA ASN A 338 8.39 -4.92 2.55
C ASN A 338 6.98 -4.32 2.70
N GLY A 339 6.68 -3.26 1.96
CA GLY A 339 5.40 -2.57 1.97
C GLY A 339 5.11 -1.85 0.66
N THR A 340 4.03 -1.07 0.64
CA THR A 340 3.58 -0.36 -0.56
C THR A 340 3.48 1.16 -0.39
N HIS A 341 4.13 1.68 0.65
CA HIS A 341 4.23 3.10 1.00
C HIS A 341 5.60 3.41 1.60
N THR A 342 6.03 4.67 1.49
CA THR A 342 7.34 5.19 1.89
C THR A 342 7.74 4.79 3.30
N HIS A 343 6.91 5.05 4.32
CA HIS A 343 7.25 4.73 5.71
C HIS A 343 7.61 3.25 5.94
N GLN A 344 6.97 2.32 5.22
CA GLN A 344 7.28 0.89 5.31
C GLN A 344 8.60 0.55 4.64
N GLY A 345 8.83 1.14 3.47
CA GLY A 345 10.05 0.93 2.70
C GLY A 345 11.29 1.49 3.40
N VAL A 346 11.19 2.73 3.85
CA VAL A 346 12.22 3.44 4.61
C VAL A 346 12.51 2.71 5.92
N PHE A 347 11.48 2.36 6.70
CA PHE A 347 11.64 1.59 7.94
C PHE A 347 12.33 0.24 7.70
N ALA A 348 11.84 -0.58 6.77
CA ALA A 348 12.41 -1.91 6.54
C ALA A 348 13.86 -1.84 6.06
N SER A 349 14.15 -0.90 5.14
CA SER A 349 15.49 -0.71 4.55
C SER A 349 16.53 -0.29 5.60
N LEU A 350 16.12 0.53 6.56
CA LEU A 350 17.03 1.17 7.51
C LEU A 350 17.04 0.51 8.89
N SER A 351 15.98 -0.18 9.28
CA SER A 351 15.80 -0.77 10.62
C SER A 351 15.87 -2.30 10.64
N CYS A 352 15.95 -2.95 9.48
CA CYS A 352 16.16 -4.40 9.38
C CYS A 352 15.03 -5.24 10.01
N PHE A 353 13.81 -4.70 10.02
CA PHE A 353 12.62 -5.32 10.60
C PHE A 353 11.45 -5.25 9.61
N PRO A 354 10.63 -6.31 9.46
CA PRO A 354 9.61 -6.36 8.43
C PRO A 354 8.39 -5.51 8.76
N ASN A 355 7.64 -5.12 7.74
CA ASN A 355 6.26 -4.67 7.90
C ASN A 355 5.39 -5.85 8.35
N VAL A 356 4.74 -5.74 9.51
CA VAL A 356 3.92 -6.82 10.10
C VAL A 356 2.45 -6.41 10.22
N PRO A 357 1.50 -7.37 10.13
CA PRO A 357 0.07 -7.11 10.34
C PRO A 357 -0.22 -6.22 11.55
N GLY A 358 -1.04 -5.17 11.35
CA GLY A 358 -1.53 -4.24 12.38
C GLY A 358 -0.49 -3.25 12.93
N HIS A 359 0.74 -3.28 12.42
CA HIS A 359 1.78 -2.30 12.70
C HIS A 359 2.26 -1.62 11.40
N GLU A 360 1.34 -1.37 10.48
CA GLU A 360 1.66 -0.79 9.16
C GLU A 360 2.36 0.57 9.27
N TYR A 361 2.01 1.37 10.29
CA TYR A 361 2.56 2.69 10.61
C TYR A 361 3.47 2.65 11.85
N LEU A 362 4.29 1.60 12.00
CA LEU A 362 5.04 1.31 13.22
C LEU A 362 5.84 2.51 13.77
N MET A 363 6.42 3.34 12.91
CA MET A 363 7.19 4.52 13.32
C MET A 363 6.36 5.56 14.11
N GLN A 364 5.04 5.56 13.96
CA GLN A 364 4.12 6.45 14.68
C GLN A 364 3.48 5.78 15.91
N GLN A 365 3.70 4.48 16.11
CA GLN A 365 3.12 3.70 17.19
C GLN A 365 4.06 3.64 18.40
N PRO A 366 3.56 3.36 19.62
CA PRO A 366 4.41 3.20 20.80
C PRO A 366 5.54 2.18 20.62
N GLU A 367 5.27 1.09 19.91
CA GLU A 367 6.25 0.04 19.62
C GLU A 367 7.40 0.53 18.71
N GLY A 368 7.22 1.66 18.01
CA GLY A 368 8.30 2.33 17.26
C GLY A 368 9.40 2.90 18.16
N ALA A 369 9.16 3.04 19.47
CA ALA A 369 10.17 3.46 20.45
C ALA A 369 11.15 2.33 20.83
N HIS A 370 10.88 1.09 20.43
CA HIS A 370 11.77 -0.05 20.67
C HIS A 370 13.13 0.13 19.97
N SER A 371 14.13 -0.60 20.47
CA SER A 371 15.41 -0.71 19.77
C SER A 371 15.27 -1.62 18.55
N PHE A 372 15.86 -1.21 17.43
CA PHE A 372 15.98 -2.03 16.23
C PHE A 372 17.45 -2.14 15.81
N SER A 373 17.75 -3.17 15.01
CA SER A 373 19.10 -3.40 14.49
C SER A 373 19.36 -2.65 13.19
N GLY A 374 18.97 -1.38 13.18
CA GLY A 374 19.09 -0.54 12.00
C GLY A 374 20.51 -0.07 11.72
N ILE A 375 20.73 0.46 10.51
CA ILE A 375 22.04 0.92 10.06
C ILE A 375 22.64 1.97 11.02
N SER A 376 21.84 2.93 11.49
CA SER A 376 22.27 3.99 12.40
C SER A 376 22.58 3.49 13.81
N ALA A 377 21.94 2.39 14.23
CA ALA A 377 22.18 1.76 15.53
C ALA A 377 23.47 0.94 15.51
N ILE A 378 23.72 0.20 14.42
CA ILE A 378 24.91 -0.65 14.26
C ILE A 378 26.17 0.20 13.93
N LEU A 379 26.01 1.34 13.27
CA LEU A 379 27.08 2.29 12.96
C LEU A 379 26.99 3.54 13.84
N PRO A 380 27.40 3.46 15.12
CA PRO A 380 27.11 4.48 16.11
C PRO A 380 27.85 5.80 15.83
N LYS A 381 27.23 6.91 16.24
CA LYS A 381 27.68 8.29 15.96
C LYS A 381 29.06 8.65 16.53
N ASP A 382 29.59 7.90 17.50
CA ASP A 382 30.95 8.09 18.01
C ASP A 382 31.99 7.61 16.98
N LYS A 383 31.69 6.55 16.22
CA LYS A 383 32.57 5.93 15.22
C LYS A 383 32.28 6.41 13.79
N PHE A 384 31.03 6.75 13.47
CA PHE A 384 30.61 7.20 12.13
C PHE A 384 30.01 8.59 12.18
N SER A 385 30.30 9.42 11.18
CA SER A 385 29.49 10.60 10.89
C SER A 385 28.18 10.13 10.29
N GLN A 386 27.06 10.66 10.75
CA GLN A 386 25.74 10.25 10.27
C GLN A 386 25.05 11.45 9.64
N LEU A 387 24.31 11.22 8.55
CA LEU A 387 23.60 12.24 7.80
C LEU A 387 22.34 11.64 7.18
N PHE A 388 21.19 12.30 7.34
CA PHE A 388 19.97 11.99 6.63
C PHE A 388 19.48 13.25 5.90
N VAL A 389 19.51 13.22 4.56
CA VAL A 389 19.02 14.30 3.70
C VAL A 389 17.70 13.88 3.05
N TYR A 390 16.70 14.73 3.14
CA TYR A 390 15.37 14.52 2.57
C TYR A 390 14.85 15.80 1.92
N ASN A 391 14.09 15.68 0.84
CA ASN A 391 13.43 16.80 0.16
C ASN A 391 12.35 17.47 1.03
N GLY A 392 11.61 16.65 1.78
CA GLY A 392 10.40 17.04 2.48
C GLY A 392 10.59 17.29 3.97
N SER A 393 9.46 17.44 4.68
CA SER A 393 9.49 17.57 6.13
C SER A 393 9.64 16.21 6.80
N PHE A 394 10.62 16.07 7.70
CA PHE A 394 10.75 14.87 8.54
C PHE A 394 9.67 14.74 9.62
N SER A 395 8.80 15.75 9.81
CA SER A 395 7.63 15.61 10.67
C SER A 395 6.64 14.59 10.12
N TRP A 396 6.57 14.47 8.79
CA TRP A 396 5.76 13.47 8.11
C TRP A 396 6.26 12.06 8.44
N ASP A 397 5.34 11.16 8.78
CA ASP A 397 5.61 9.78 9.20
C ASP A 397 6.47 9.63 10.46
N ASN A 398 6.63 10.69 11.26
CA ASN A 398 7.45 10.71 12.48
C ASN A 398 8.92 10.27 12.25
N GLN A 399 9.49 10.59 11.07
CA GLN A 399 10.83 10.14 10.68
C GLN A 399 11.94 10.60 11.64
N VAL A 400 11.97 11.89 12.02
CA VAL A 400 12.97 12.39 12.98
C VAL A 400 12.82 11.69 14.32
N GLY A 401 11.60 11.61 14.88
CA GLY A 401 11.37 10.98 16.17
C GLY A 401 11.83 9.53 16.21
N PHE A 402 11.49 8.75 15.17
CA PHE A 402 11.90 7.36 15.06
C PHE A 402 13.40 7.20 14.82
N PHE A 403 13.98 7.80 13.78
CA PHE A 403 15.38 7.56 13.42
C PHE A 403 16.37 8.17 14.41
N GLN A 404 16.01 9.28 15.07
CA GLN A 404 16.81 9.83 16.16
C GLN A 404 16.82 8.88 17.37
N ASN A 405 15.70 8.23 17.67
CA ASN A 405 15.64 7.16 18.68
C ASN A 405 16.53 5.97 18.30
N GLN A 406 16.64 5.65 17.01
CA GLN A 406 17.56 4.61 16.49
C GLN A 406 19.01 5.09 16.34
N GLY A 407 19.35 6.29 16.83
CA GLY A 407 20.72 6.78 16.92
C GLY A 407 21.17 7.75 15.82
N MET A 408 20.35 8.00 14.78
CA MET A 408 20.66 8.99 13.72
C MET A 408 20.81 10.39 14.31
N SER A 409 21.92 11.08 14.00
CA SER A 409 22.27 12.33 14.69
C SER A 409 22.10 13.63 13.90
N HIS A 410 22.02 13.58 12.57
CA HIS A 410 21.98 14.79 11.73
C HIS A 410 20.97 14.62 10.61
N PHE A 411 20.03 15.56 10.54
CA PHE A 411 18.93 15.60 9.58
C PHE A 411 18.98 16.92 8.82
N VAL A 412 18.77 16.85 7.50
CA VAL A 412 18.65 18.00 6.61
C VAL A 412 17.36 17.82 5.81
N GLY A 413 16.31 18.54 6.22
CA GLY A 413 14.97 18.43 5.65
C GLY A 413 14.53 19.73 4.98
N ARG A 414 13.27 19.79 4.55
CA ARG A 414 12.66 20.92 3.82
C ARG A 414 13.06 22.31 4.34
N GLU A 415 13.07 22.50 5.65
CA GLU A 415 13.33 23.80 6.28
C GLU A 415 14.82 24.22 6.27
N ASP A 416 15.73 23.32 5.91
CA ASP A 416 17.17 23.58 5.89
C ASP A 416 17.68 24.05 4.51
N TYR A 417 16.83 24.03 3.48
CA TYR A 417 17.18 24.44 2.11
C TYR A 417 17.04 25.95 1.94
N ILE A 418 18.16 26.62 1.66
CA ILE A 418 18.20 28.06 1.43
C ILE A 418 18.19 28.30 -0.09
N ASN A 419 17.15 28.99 -0.58
CA ASN A 419 16.97 29.34 -2.01
C ASN A 419 17.08 28.13 -2.96
N PRO A 420 16.25 27.08 -2.78
CA PRO A 420 16.24 25.95 -3.71
C PRO A 420 15.86 26.42 -5.13
N LYS A 421 16.37 25.72 -6.16
CA LYS A 421 15.99 25.99 -7.56
C LYS A 421 14.49 25.78 -7.77
N PHE A 422 13.94 24.73 -7.14
CA PHE A 422 12.52 24.44 -7.17
C PHE A 422 12.04 23.89 -5.83
N SER A 423 10.86 24.33 -5.40
CA SER A 423 10.17 23.81 -4.23
C SER A 423 8.67 23.88 -4.45
N ASP A 424 8.00 22.75 -4.24
CA ASP A 424 6.56 22.63 -4.28
C ASP A 424 5.95 22.91 -2.89
N PRO A 425 4.80 23.61 -2.82
CA PRO A 425 4.15 23.89 -1.54
C PRO A 425 3.71 22.65 -0.76
N THR A 426 3.40 21.54 -1.42
CA THR A 426 2.92 20.31 -0.78
C THR A 426 4.06 19.55 -0.13
N TRP A 427 5.07 19.15 -0.91
CA TRP A 427 6.07 18.17 -0.47
C TRP A 427 7.40 18.79 -0.06
N GLY A 428 7.95 19.72 -0.85
CA GLY A 428 9.24 20.35 -0.57
C GLY A 428 10.08 20.54 -1.82
N VAL A 429 11.41 20.48 -1.65
CA VAL A 429 12.36 20.79 -2.73
C VAL A 429 12.47 19.67 -3.77
N SER A 430 13.01 19.97 -4.95
CA SER A 430 13.22 18.97 -5.99
C SER A 430 14.36 17.97 -5.67
N ASP A 431 14.37 16.81 -6.33
CA ASP A 431 15.43 15.80 -6.14
C ASP A 431 16.81 16.34 -6.55
N GLU A 432 16.88 17.22 -7.55
CA GLU A 432 18.12 17.89 -7.93
C GLU A 432 18.63 18.79 -6.79
N ASP A 433 17.76 19.55 -6.12
CA ASP A 433 18.12 20.37 -4.98
C ASP A 433 18.56 19.51 -3.78
N MET A 434 17.85 18.40 -3.51
CA MET A 434 18.21 17.43 -2.47
C MET A 434 19.60 16.83 -2.71
N PHE A 435 19.88 16.32 -3.92
CA PHE A 435 21.19 15.75 -4.23
C PHE A 435 22.31 16.79 -4.20
N ASN A 436 22.07 18.02 -4.65
CA ASN A 436 23.05 19.11 -4.54
C ASN A 436 23.35 19.47 -3.07
N ARG A 437 22.32 19.46 -2.22
CA ARG A 437 22.50 19.66 -0.78
C ARG A 437 23.26 18.49 -0.16
N ALA A 438 22.94 17.25 -0.54
CA ALA A 438 23.63 16.06 -0.09
C ALA A 438 25.13 16.11 -0.41
N ILE A 439 25.50 16.49 -1.63
CA ILE A 439 26.92 16.69 -2.01
C ILE A 439 27.58 17.71 -1.09
N SER A 440 26.92 18.85 -0.85
CA SER A 440 27.46 19.91 0.02
C SER A 440 27.65 19.46 1.47
N GLU A 441 26.73 18.64 2.00
CA GLU A 441 26.85 18.09 3.35
C GLU A 441 27.92 16.99 3.44
N LEU A 442 28.00 16.11 2.46
CA LEU A 442 29.04 15.08 2.37
C LEU A 442 30.44 15.69 2.27
N ASP A 443 30.61 16.74 1.47
CA ASP A 443 31.87 17.48 1.31
C ASP A 443 32.32 18.19 2.61
N ARG A 444 31.41 18.39 3.58
CA ARG A 444 31.70 18.99 4.90
C ARG A 444 32.02 17.96 5.98
N LEU A 445 31.81 16.66 5.72
CA LEU A 445 32.07 15.63 6.72
C LEU A 445 33.59 15.50 7.00
N PRO A 446 33.99 15.15 8.23
CA PRO A 446 35.41 15.01 8.55
C PRO A 446 36.08 13.85 7.79
N ASP A 447 37.15 14.13 7.05
CA ASP A 447 37.89 13.12 6.26
C ASP A 447 38.44 11.96 7.10
N ASN A 448 38.74 12.20 8.38
CA ASN A 448 39.33 11.22 9.30
C ASN A 448 38.31 10.27 9.92
N LYS A 449 37.01 10.45 9.66
CA LYS A 449 35.93 9.64 10.23
C LYS A 449 35.07 9.05 9.12
N PRO A 450 34.80 7.73 9.10
CA PRO A 450 33.89 7.14 8.12
C PRO A 450 32.48 7.72 8.30
N PHE A 451 31.65 7.64 7.27
CA PHE A 451 30.27 8.12 7.34
C PHE A 451 29.24 7.11 6.84
N VAL A 452 28.02 7.26 7.36
CA VAL A 452 26.81 6.68 6.80
C VAL A 452 25.86 7.83 6.47
N ALA A 453 25.44 7.91 5.21
CA ALA A 453 24.49 8.89 4.73
C ALA A 453 23.25 8.21 4.15
N ILE A 454 22.08 8.78 4.42
CA ILE A 454 20.80 8.36 3.88
C ILE A 454 20.26 9.52 3.06
N LEU A 455 20.00 9.29 1.79
CA LEU A 455 19.45 10.27 0.85
C LEU A 455 18.07 9.76 0.41
N GLN A 456 17.01 10.50 0.71
CA GLN A 456 15.65 10.11 0.34
C GLN A 456 15.08 11.13 -0.64
N THR A 457 14.71 10.65 -1.83
CA THR A 457 14.07 11.47 -2.87
C THR A 457 12.57 11.65 -2.60
N LEU A 458 11.90 12.55 -3.34
CA LEU A 458 10.45 12.80 -3.18
C LEU A 458 9.73 13.22 -4.47
N SER A 459 10.45 13.63 -5.52
CA SER A 459 9.82 14.25 -6.69
C SER A 459 8.86 13.32 -7.45
N ASN A 460 9.04 12.01 -7.32
CA ASN A 460 8.17 10.97 -7.89
C ASN A 460 6.92 10.69 -7.02
N HIS A 461 6.27 11.74 -6.51
CA HIS A 461 5.07 11.64 -5.70
C HIS A 461 3.99 12.61 -6.21
N THR A 462 2.72 12.18 -6.22
CA THR A 462 1.57 13.03 -6.59
C THR A 462 1.58 14.32 -5.74
N PRO A 463 1.53 15.54 -6.32
CA PRO A 463 1.03 15.92 -7.65
C PRO A 463 2.06 15.92 -8.79
N TYR A 464 3.25 15.33 -8.61
CA TYR A 464 4.35 15.35 -9.58
C TYR A 464 4.77 16.77 -9.94
N ALA A 465 4.91 17.61 -8.92
CA ALA A 465 5.38 18.98 -9.09
C ALA A 465 6.88 18.95 -9.44
N LEU A 466 7.19 19.35 -10.68
CA LEU A 466 8.55 19.34 -11.24
C LEU A 466 8.93 20.76 -11.72
N PRO A 467 10.24 21.05 -11.84
CA PRO A 467 10.70 22.31 -12.41
C PRO A 467 10.20 22.55 -13.83
N ASP A 468 9.88 23.81 -14.15
CA ASP A 468 9.56 24.26 -15.51
C ASP A 468 10.54 25.38 -15.92
N PRO A 469 11.33 25.21 -16.99
CA PRO A 469 11.38 24.05 -17.90
C PRO A 469 12.01 22.80 -17.27
N LEU A 470 11.54 21.63 -17.69
CA LEU A 470 12.17 20.35 -17.33
C LEU A 470 13.58 20.24 -17.93
N PRO A 471 14.58 19.74 -17.18
CA PRO A 471 15.94 19.55 -17.71
C PRO A 471 16.07 18.31 -18.62
N MET A 472 14.99 17.54 -18.78
CA MET A 472 14.89 16.36 -19.65
C MET A 472 13.55 16.31 -20.38
N PRO A 473 13.43 15.54 -21.48
CA PRO A 473 12.16 15.35 -22.16
C PRO A 473 11.14 14.61 -21.28
N PRO A 474 9.85 15.02 -21.27
CA PRO A 474 8.80 14.30 -20.55
C PRO A 474 8.55 12.91 -21.14
N VAL A 475 7.93 12.04 -20.35
CA VAL A 475 7.43 10.73 -20.80
C VAL A 475 6.01 10.92 -21.31
N ILE A 476 5.78 10.58 -22.57
CA ILE A 476 4.45 10.63 -23.19
C ILE A 476 4.01 9.21 -23.51
N VAL A 477 3.02 8.73 -22.77
CA VAL A 477 2.35 7.44 -22.98
C VAL A 477 0.82 7.61 -22.94
N ASN A 478 0.09 6.60 -23.43
CA ASN A 478 -1.37 6.64 -23.36
C ASN A 478 -1.84 6.43 -21.90
N GLY A 479 -2.82 7.23 -21.47
CA GLY A 479 -3.43 7.12 -20.14
C GLY A 479 -2.82 8.08 -19.11
N ALA A 480 -3.30 7.96 -17.86
CA ALA A 480 -2.99 8.89 -16.77
C ALA A 480 -1.59 8.72 -16.15
N VAL A 481 -0.75 7.81 -16.66
CA VAL A 481 0.56 7.48 -16.06
C VAL A 481 1.72 8.36 -16.56
N SER A 482 1.51 9.16 -17.61
CA SER A 482 2.57 10.00 -18.22
C SER A 482 3.25 10.97 -17.23
N GLU A 483 2.48 11.62 -16.37
CA GLU A 483 3.01 12.55 -15.36
C GLU A 483 3.89 11.82 -14.35
N ARG A 484 3.42 10.70 -13.80
CA ARG A 484 4.20 9.85 -12.90
C ARG A 484 5.49 9.35 -13.56
N LEU A 485 5.43 8.82 -14.78
CA LEU A 485 6.64 8.35 -15.46
C LEU A 485 7.62 9.48 -15.78
N THR A 486 7.10 10.69 -16.02
CA THR A 486 7.93 11.89 -16.17
C THR A 486 8.65 12.22 -14.87
N ALA A 487 7.95 12.14 -13.73
CA ALA A 487 8.55 12.36 -12.41
C ALA A 487 9.59 11.29 -12.05
N MET A 488 9.33 10.01 -12.37
CA MET A 488 10.30 8.94 -12.23
C MET A 488 11.55 9.19 -13.08
N ARG A 489 11.39 9.62 -14.35
CA ARG A 489 12.51 10.02 -15.22
C ARG A 489 13.27 11.24 -14.67
N TYR A 490 12.57 12.19 -14.06
CA TYR A 490 13.20 13.35 -13.41
C TYR A 490 14.08 12.91 -12.22
N SER A 491 13.56 12.02 -11.37
CA SER A 491 14.31 11.45 -10.24
C SER A 491 15.55 10.68 -10.71
N ASP A 492 15.42 9.88 -11.79
CA ASP A 492 16.54 9.20 -12.45
C ASP A 492 17.60 10.17 -12.99
N TYR A 493 17.17 11.25 -13.67
CA TYR A 493 18.10 12.29 -14.13
C TYR A 493 18.87 12.93 -12.97
N ALA A 494 18.19 13.28 -11.88
CA ALA A 494 18.81 13.89 -10.72
C ALA A 494 19.83 12.94 -10.06
N LEU A 495 19.52 11.64 -10.00
CA LEU A 495 20.45 10.58 -9.59
C LEU A 495 21.69 10.53 -10.51
N GLY A 496 21.50 10.62 -11.82
CA GLY A 496 22.60 10.66 -12.80
C GLY A 496 23.55 11.84 -12.59
N GLU A 497 23.01 13.06 -12.42
CA GLU A 497 23.83 14.25 -12.17
C GLU A 497 24.52 14.20 -10.80
N PHE A 498 23.89 13.59 -9.78
CA PHE A 498 24.53 13.29 -8.51
C PHE A 498 25.79 12.44 -8.72
N PHE A 499 25.65 11.25 -9.34
CA PHE A 499 26.77 10.33 -9.59
C PHE A 499 27.88 10.96 -10.44
N LYS A 500 27.51 11.70 -11.49
CA LYS A 500 28.47 12.44 -12.33
C LYS A 500 29.30 13.43 -11.51
N THR A 501 28.69 14.11 -10.55
CA THR A 501 29.37 15.10 -9.71
C THR A 501 30.26 14.45 -8.66
N ILE A 502 29.79 13.39 -8.00
CA ILE A 502 30.53 12.77 -6.90
C ILE A 502 31.68 11.86 -7.37
N LYS A 503 31.70 11.42 -8.63
CA LYS A 503 32.78 10.56 -9.19
C LYS A 503 34.18 11.14 -8.98
N ASP A 504 34.30 12.46 -8.99
CA ASP A 504 35.57 13.18 -8.80
C ASP A 504 35.88 13.49 -7.32
N ARG A 505 35.01 13.11 -6.38
CA ARG A 505 35.18 13.39 -4.96
C ARG A 505 36.08 12.35 -4.27
N PRO A 506 36.89 12.75 -3.27
CA PRO A 506 37.84 11.84 -2.60
C PRO A 506 37.20 10.62 -1.94
N TYR A 507 35.95 10.73 -1.48
CA TYR A 507 35.24 9.63 -0.83
C TYR A 507 34.70 8.58 -1.81
N TYR A 508 34.47 8.90 -3.09
CA TYR A 508 33.74 8.03 -4.02
C TYR A 508 34.31 6.61 -4.10
N LYS A 509 35.63 6.48 -4.31
CA LYS A 509 36.31 5.19 -4.47
C LYS A 509 36.27 4.28 -3.24
N ASN A 510 35.99 4.85 -2.06
CA ASN A 510 35.95 4.14 -0.79
C ASN A 510 34.53 4.09 -0.20
N THR A 511 33.50 4.36 -1.01
CA THR A 511 32.11 4.42 -0.57
C THR A 511 31.31 3.31 -1.21
N LEU A 512 30.48 2.64 -0.41
CA LEU A 512 29.42 1.76 -0.89
C LEU A 512 28.16 2.61 -1.10
N PHE A 513 27.66 2.63 -2.33
CA PHE A 513 26.38 3.21 -2.67
C PHE A 513 25.34 2.10 -2.79
N VAL A 514 24.23 2.26 -2.08
CA VAL A 514 23.08 1.36 -2.08
C VAL A 514 21.91 2.15 -2.65
N ILE A 515 21.53 1.88 -3.90
CA ILE A 515 20.41 2.57 -4.55
C ILE A 515 19.22 1.61 -4.55
N VAL A 516 18.10 2.01 -3.95
CA VAL A 516 16.94 1.13 -3.79
C VAL A 516 15.63 1.89 -3.92
N GLY A 517 14.63 1.29 -4.57
CA GLY A 517 13.26 1.80 -4.53
C GLY A 517 12.63 1.52 -3.16
N ASP A 518 11.97 2.51 -2.57
CA ASP A 518 11.28 2.32 -1.29
C ASP A 518 9.99 1.49 -1.43
N HIS A 519 9.28 1.66 -2.54
CA HIS A 519 8.20 0.80 -3.02
C HIS A 519 7.93 1.04 -4.51
N GLY A 520 7.14 0.15 -5.13
CA GLY A 520 6.53 0.41 -6.43
C GLY A 520 5.13 1.00 -6.32
N PHE A 521 4.48 1.20 -7.46
CA PHE A 521 3.11 1.69 -7.57
C PHE A 521 2.28 0.80 -8.50
N GLY A 522 0.97 1.03 -8.55
CA GLY A 522 0.05 0.24 -9.36
C GLY A 522 0.39 0.23 -10.85
N VAL A 523 0.47 -0.96 -11.46
CA VAL A 523 0.74 -1.14 -12.91
C VAL A 523 -0.44 -1.79 -13.62
N GLN A 524 -0.51 -1.69 -14.95
CA GLN A 524 -1.65 -2.23 -15.72
C GLN A 524 -1.86 -3.74 -15.52
N GLN A 525 -0.79 -4.47 -15.23
CA GLN A 525 -0.81 -5.91 -14.96
C GLN A 525 -0.82 -6.19 -13.44
N GLN A 526 -1.96 -6.64 -12.91
CA GLN A 526 -2.05 -7.06 -11.50
C GLN A 526 -1.72 -8.55 -11.36
N LEU A 527 -0.54 -8.85 -10.79
CA LEU A 527 -0.13 -10.24 -10.55
C LEU A 527 -0.55 -10.70 -9.15
N THR A 528 -1.58 -11.55 -9.10
CA THR A 528 -2.19 -12.14 -7.88
C THR A 528 -2.88 -11.12 -6.96
N ALA A 529 -3.43 -11.59 -5.84
CA ALA A 529 -4.10 -10.75 -4.85
C ALA A 529 -3.15 -9.81 -4.08
N VAL A 530 -1.84 -10.10 -4.07
CA VAL A 530 -0.83 -9.22 -3.44
C VAL A 530 -0.37 -8.10 -4.40
N ASP A 531 -0.73 -8.17 -5.69
CA ASP A 531 -0.20 -7.28 -6.72
C ASP A 531 1.34 -7.24 -6.73
N LEU A 532 1.95 -8.40 -7.03
CA LEU A 532 3.38 -8.66 -6.83
C LEU A 532 4.30 -7.61 -7.49
N LEU A 533 3.93 -7.09 -8.66
CA LEU A 533 4.73 -6.10 -9.38
C LEU A 533 4.83 -4.76 -8.66
N ARG A 534 3.89 -4.43 -7.77
CA ARG A 534 3.96 -3.25 -6.92
C ARG A 534 5.04 -3.36 -5.85
N PHE A 535 5.44 -4.57 -5.50
CA PHE A 535 6.52 -4.82 -4.54
C PHE A 535 7.89 -4.91 -5.21
N HIS A 536 7.94 -5.21 -6.51
CA HIS A 536 9.22 -5.33 -7.22
C HIS A 536 9.87 -3.96 -7.39
N VAL A 537 11.03 -3.78 -6.78
CA VAL A 537 11.82 -2.54 -6.79
C VAL A 537 13.28 -2.86 -7.12
N PRO A 538 14.04 -1.97 -7.77
CA PRO A 538 15.46 -2.19 -7.98
C PRO A 538 16.24 -2.08 -6.67
N LEU A 539 17.29 -2.88 -6.56
CA LEU A 539 18.40 -2.67 -5.63
C LEU A 539 19.71 -2.76 -6.44
N LEU A 540 20.55 -1.74 -6.34
CA LEU A 540 21.84 -1.65 -7.00
C LEU A 540 22.92 -1.32 -5.97
N LEU A 541 23.98 -2.14 -5.93
CA LEU A 541 25.17 -1.92 -5.11
C LEU A 541 26.34 -1.47 -5.98
N ILE A 542 26.91 -0.30 -5.69
CA ILE A 542 28.12 0.22 -6.36
C ILE A 542 29.17 0.46 -5.29
N GLY A 543 30.38 -0.05 -5.48
CA GLY A 543 31.46 0.14 -4.51
C GLY A 543 32.71 -0.67 -4.83
N PRO A 544 33.79 -0.49 -4.04
CA PRO A 544 35.06 -1.14 -4.28
C PRO A 544 34.94 -2.67 -4.21
N GLY A 545 35.38 -3.36 -5.26
CA GLY A 545 35.44 -4.83 -5.31
C GLY A 545 34.10 -5.54 -5.52
N ILE A 546 32.99 -4.81 -5.66
CA ILE A 546 31.64 -5.40 -5.79
C ILE A 546 31.54 -6.20 -7.09
N VAL A 547 31.80 -5.56 -8.23
CA VAL A 547 31.68 -6.19 -9.55
C VAL A 547 32.71 -7.30 -9.73
N GLU A 548 33.94 -7.08 -9.24
CA GLU A 548 35.03 -8.05 -9.36
C GLU A 548 34.73 -9.35 -8.60
N LYS A 549 34.01 -9.26 -7.48
CA LYS A 549 33.68 -10.42 -6.64
C LYS A 549 32.34 -11.06 -6.99
N HIS A 550 31.33 -10.27 -7.34
CA HIS A 550 29.94 -10.73 -7.47
C HIS A 550 29.37 -10.60 -8.89
N GLY A 551 30.09 -9.95 -9.82
CA GLY A 551 29.58 -9.65 -11.16
C GLY A 551 28.59 -8.49 -11.17
N HIS A 552 27.75 -8.43 -12.22
CA HIS A 552 26.82 -7.32 -12.46
C HIS A 552 25.36 -7.61 -12.11
N LEU A 553 24.99 -8.89 -11.95
CA LEU A 553 23.60 -9.30 -11.76
C LEU A 553 23.50 -10.37 -10.67
N GLU A 554 22.59 -10.14 -9.73
CA GLU A 554 22.21 -11.07 -8.68
C GLU A 554 20.73 -11.48 -8.84
N GLN A 555 20.45 -12.79 -8.77
CA GLN A 555 19.12 -13.36 -8.99
C GLN A 555 18.49 -13.97 -7.73
N THR A 556 19.19 -13.84 -6.60
CA THR A 556 18.68 -14.19 -5.28
C THR A 556 17.47 -13.35 -4.92
N VAL A 557 16.44 -13.99 -4.36
CA VAL A 557 15.26 -13.30 -3.83
C VAL A 557 15.62 -12.58 -2.54
N GLY A 558 15.40 -11.27 -2.50
CA GLY A 558 15.63 -10.46 -1.30
C GLY A 558 14.55 -9.41 -1.08
N SER A 559 14.61 -8.77 0.07
CA SER A 559 13.76 -7.64 0.45
C SER A 559 14.50 -6.59 1.25
N GLN A 560 13.88 -5.45 1.49
CA GLN A 560 14.51 -4.30 2.14
C GLN A 560 15.14 -4.61 3.51
N ILE A 561 14.57 -5.54 4.28
CA ILE A 561 15.17 -5.99 5.55
C ILE A 561 16.57 -6.61 5.38
N ASP A 562 16.92 -7.08 4.19
CA ASP A 562 18.20 -7.70 3.87
C ASP A 562 19.32 -6.68 3.57
N ILE A 563 18.98 -5.38 3.43
CA ILE A 563 19.94 -4.32 3.09
C ILE A 563 20.99 -4.16 4.18
N VAL A 564 20.55 -3.98 5.43
CA VAL A 564 21.46 -3.76 6.57
C VAL A 564 22.48 -4.90 6.74
N PRO A 565 22.10 -6.18 6.82
CA PRO A 565 23.09 -7.25 7.00
C PRO A 565 24.02 -7.40 5.78
N THR A 566 23.52 -7.17 4.56
CA THR A 566 24.35 -7.18 3.34
C THR A 566 25.40 -6.06 3.37
N VAL A 567 25.00 -4.84 3.74
CA VAL A 567 25.90 -3.68 3.90
C VAL A 567 26.95 -3.94 4.98
N MET A 568 26.53 -4.45 6.15
CA MET A 568 27.44 -4.71 7.26
C MET A 568 28.46 -5.80 6.93
N SER A 569 28.05 -6.82 6.18
CA SER A 569 28.95 -7.85 5.65
C SER A 569 30.02 -7.27 4.73
N LEU A 570 29.63 -6.36 3.82
CA LEU A 570 30.57 -5.67 2.95
C LEU A 570 31.57 -4.80 3.72
N LEU A 571 31.17 -4.16 4.82
CA LEU A 571 32.09 -3.41 5.70
C LEU A 571 33.11 -4.33 6.42
N GLY A 572 32.85 -5.63 6.48
CA GLY A 572 33.84 -6.65 6.87
C GLY A 572 34.17 -6.71 8.37
N LYS A 573 33.35 -6.10 9.24
CA LYS A 573 33.56 -6.12 10.69
C LYS A 573 32.49 -6.96 11.39
N PRO A 574 32.84 -7.79 12.39
CA PRO A 574 31.84 -8.46 13.20
C PRO A 574 30.89 -7.47 13.87
N TYR A 575 29.62 -7.83 13.94
CA TYR A 575 28.58 -6.97 14.52
C TYR A 575 27.48 -7.81 15.15
N GLN A 576 26.90 -7.28 16.24
CA GLN A 576 25.78 -7.87 16.96
C GLN A 576 24.48 -7.24 16.47
N HIS A 577 23.46 -8.07 16.22
CA HIS A 577 22.16 -7.61 15.74
C HIS A 577 21.05 -8.62 15.98
N GLN A 578 19.83 -8.16 15.77
CA GLN A 578 18.60 -8.94 15.66
C GLN A 578 17.85 -8.61 14.36
N CYS A 579 18.61 -8.40 13.29
CA CYS A 579 18.05 -8.31 11.94
C CYS A 579 17.15 -9.48 11.59
N TRP A 580 16.02 -9.14 10.95
CA TRP A 580 15.11 -10.08 10.33
C TRP A 580 15.44 -10.34 8.85
N GLY A 581 16.38 -9.60 8.29
CA GLY A 581 17.00 -9.92 7.00
C GLY A 581 18.24 -10.80 7.13
N ARG A 582 18.83 -11.10 5.97
CA ARG A 582 20.01 -11.94 5.76
C ARG A 582 20.99 -11.24 4.81
N ASP A 583 22.26 -11.57 4.94
CA ASP A 583 23.27 -11.14 3.98
C ASP A 583 23.08 -11.88 2.64
N LEU A 584 22.61 -11.16 1.62
CA LEU A 584 22.28 -11.75 0.32
C LEU A 584 23.53 -12.17 -0.47
N LEU A 585 24.72 -11.69 -0.10
CA LEU A 585 25.96 -11.99 -0.83
C LEU A 585 26.68 -13.23 -0.31
N ASN A 586 26.20 -13.82 0.79
CA ASN A 586 26.82 -14.98 1.44
C ASN A 586 25.77 -16.02 1.88
N LEU A 587 24.67 -16.14 1.15
CA LEU A 587 23.75 -17.25 1.32
C LEU A 587 24.43 -18.59 0.92
N PRO A 588 24.07 -19.72 1.55
CA PRO A 588 24.51 -21.03 1.09
C PRO A 588 24.09 -21.32 -0.36
N ASP A 589 24.88 -22.10 -1.11
CA ASP A 589 24.65 -22.37 -2.55
C ASP A 589 23.25 -22.91 -2.90
N ASN A 590 22.58 -23.57 -1.95
CA ASN A 590 21.24 -24.13 -2.11
C ASN A 590 20.12 -23.21 -1.63
N ASP A 591 20.44 -22.02 -1.10
CA ASP A 591 19.48 -21.00 -0.68
C ASP A 591 19.38 -19.92 -1.77
N ARG A 592 18.22 -19.87 -2.41
CA ARG A 592 17.91 -18.92 -3.49
C ARG A 592 17.24 -17.64 -2.99
N GLY A 593 17.21 -17.45 -1.68
CA GLY A 593 16.58 -16.29 -1.08
C GLY A 593 15.07 -16.48 -0.85
N ILE A 594 14.52 -15.65 0.02
CA ILE A 594 13.11 -15.55 0.35
C ILE A 594 12.79 -14.12 0.78
N ALA A 595 11.57 -13.66 0.48
CA ALA A 595 11.05 -12.39 0.96
C ALA A 595 9.64 -12.59 1.53
N VAL A 596 9.33 -11.93 2.64
CA VAL A 596 7.97 -11.87 3.20
C VAL A 596 7.46 -10.45 3.04
N ILE A 597 6.36 -10.32 2.30
CA ILE A 597 5.80 -9.03 1.90
C ILE A 597 4.35 -8.89 2.37
N LYS A 598 3.96 -7.67 2.70
CA LYS A 598 2.61 -7.33 3.15
C LYS A 598 2.14 -6.02 2.52
N PRO A 599 0.96 -6.02 1.86
CA PRO A 599 0.32 -4.78 1.40
C PRO A 599 -0.09 -3.88 2.57
N SER A 600 -0.08 -2.58 2.30
CA SER A 600 -0.52 -1.57 3.26
C SER A 600 -2.05 -1.57 3.40
N GLY A 601 -2.52 -0.90 4.46
CA GLY A 601 -3.89 -0.94 4.93
C GLY A 601 -4.17 -2.16 5.81
N ASN A 602 -5.34 -2.17 6.44
CA ASN A 602 -5.83 -3.27 7.30
C ASN A 602 -6.11 -4.59 6.53
N ASP A 603 -5.51 -4.78 5.37
CA ASP A 603 -5.57 -6.02 4.60
C ASP A 603 -4.74 -7.10 5.32
N PRO A 604 -5.35 -8.24 5.71
CA PRO A 604 -4.64 -9.36 6.33
C PRO A 604 -3.86 -10.22 5.32
N THR A 605 -3.71 -9.76 4.07
CA THR A 605 -2.89 -10.42 3.05
C THR A 605 -1.42 -10.37 3.42
N VAL A 606 -0.78 -11.54 3.35
CA VAL A 606 0.67 -11.71 3.49
C VAL A 606 1.11 -12.68 2.42
N ALA A 607 2.27 -12.44 1.82
CA ALA A 607 2.85 -13.35 0.86
C ALA A 607 4.31 -13.69 1.19
N LEU A 608 4.69 -14.95 0.90
CA LEU A 608 6.07 -15.42 0.92
C LEU A 608 6.50 -15.66 -0.53
N VAL A 609 7.55 -14.94 -0.92
CA VAL A 609 8.22 -15.04 -2.21
C VAL A 609 9.45 -15.93 -2.04
N SER A 610 9.59 -16.94 -2.89
CA SER A 610 10.74 -17.86 -2.94
C SER A 610 11.25 -17.98 -4.38
N ASP A 611 12.22 -18.86 -4.67
CA ASP A 611 12.89 -18.95 -5.98
C ASP A 611 11.97 -19.08 -7.21
N SER A 612 10.88 -19.83 -7.14
CA SER A 612 9.95 -19.93 -8.27
C SER A 612 8.50 -19.87 -7.84
N HIS A 613 8.27 -19.77 -6.52
CA HIS A 613 6.94 -19.89 -5.94
C HIS A 613 6.60 -18.68 -5.08
N LEU A 614 5.35 -18.25 -5.20
CA LEU A 614 4.72 -17.22 -4.38
C LEU A 614 3.57 -17.88 -3.63
N LEU A 615 3.66 -17.93 -2.31
CA LEU A 615 2.55 -18.36 -1.45
C LEU A 615 1.82 -17.12 -0.94
N VAL A 616 0.56 -16.94 -1.35
CA VAL A 616 -0.27 -15.83 -0.89
C VAL A 616 -1.32 -16.35 0.08
N ARG A 617 -1.36 -15.80 1.30
CA ARG A 617 -2.56 -15.91 2.14
C ARG A 617 -3.45 -14.72 1.83
N GLY A 618 -4.51 -14.97 1.07
CA GLY A 618 -5.50 -13.96 0.75
C GLY A 618 -6.30 -13.54 1.98
N PRO A 619 -7.09 -12.47 1.88
CA PRO A 619 -7.69 -11.93 3.08
C PRO A 619 -8.86 -12.78 3.59
N ASP A 620 -9.42 -13.70 2.76
CA ASP A 620 -10.42 -14.69 3.14
C ASP A 620 -9.82 -15.84 3.97
N GLY A 621 -8.52 -15.79 4.20
CA GLY A 621 -7.74 -16.79 4.93
C GLY A 621 -7.30 -17.96 4.05
N LYS A 622 -7.69 -18.01 2.77
CA LYS A 622 -7.22 -19.06 1.87
C LYS A 622 -5.79 -18.82 1.46
N ARG A 623 -5.08 -19.93 1.29
CA ARG A 623 -3.73 -19.97 0.77
C ARG A 623 -3.81 -20.32 -0.70
N ILE A 624 -3.07 -19.60 -1.53
CA ILE A 624 -2.96 -19.88 -2.96
C ILE A 624 -1.48 -19.87 -3.30
N LEU A 625 -1.02 -20.99 -3.85
CA LEU A 625 0.33 -21.13 -4.35
C LEU A 625 0.36 -20.77 -5.84
N TYR A 626 1.35 -19.98 -6.22
CA TYR A 626 1.62 -19.62 -7.60
C TYR A 626 3.05 -19.99 -7.94
N GLN A 627 3.27 -20.47 -9.15
CA GLN A 627 4.57 -20.40 -9.81
C GLN A 627 4.67 -19.05 -10.52
N TYR A 628 5.80 -18.35 -10.37
CA TYR A 628 6.00 -17.05 -11.00
C TYR A 628 7.34 -16.97 -11.73
N HIS A 629 7.36 -16.12 -12.75
CA HIS A 629 8.56 -15.81 -13.51
C HIS A 629 8.65 -14.29 -13.71
N PHE A 630 9.84 -13.75 -13.46
CA PHE A 630 10.23 -12.41 -13.89
C PHE A 630 11.06 -12.56 -15.15
N ARG A 631 10.64 -11.88 -16.22
CA ARG A 631 11.24 -11.87 -17.55
C ARG A 631 11.27 -13.20 -18.33
N PRO A 632 11.28 -13.14 -19.68
CA PRO A 632 11.04 -11.95 -20.50
C PRO A 632 9.62 -11.40 -20.34
N ASP A 633 8.68 -12.23 -19.88
CA ASP A 633 7.30 -11.86 -19.58
C ASP A 633 7.01 -12.09 -18.10
N ASN A 634 6.49 -11.08 -17.42
CA ASN A 634 6.05 -11.25 -16.03
C ASN A 634 4.76 -12.08 -16.00
N ALA A 635 4.80 -13.23 -15.35
CA ALA A 635 3.68 -14.16 -15.32
C ALA A 635 3.55 -14.88 -13.98
N VAL A 636 2.31 -15.19 -13.62
CA VAL A 636 1.97 -16.05 -12.48
C VAL A 636 0.98 -17.10 -12.93
N THR A 637 1.21 -18.34 -12.51
CA THR A 637 0.29 -19.45 -12.74
C THR A 637 -0.05 -20.05 -11.39
N ARG A 638 -1.34 -20.18 -11.09
CA ARG A 638 -1.78 -20.89 -9.89
C ARG A 638 -1.41 -22.37 -10.04
N VAL A 639 -0.80 -22.94 -9.00
CA VAL A 639 -0.40 -24.35 -8.97
C VAL A 639 -1.01 -25.04 -7.75
N ASP A 640 -1.44 -26.28 -7.93
CA ASP A 640 -1.98 -27.12 -6.85
C ASP A 640 -0.90 -28.11 -6.37
N ASP A 641 0.27 -27.60 -5.95
CA ASP A 641 1.35 -28.39 -5.34
C ASP A 641 1.27 -28.30 -3.81
N THR A 642 0.62 -29.31 -3.22
CA THR A 642 0.45 -29.40 -1.77
C THR A 642 1.76 -29.62 -1.02
N GLY A 643 2.78 -30.22 -1.66
CA GLY A 643 4.09 -30.42 -1.04
C GLY A 643 4.80 -29.09 -0.81
N THR A 644 4.89 -28.28 -1.87
CA THR A 644 5.48 -26.93 -1.79
C THR A 644 4.67 -26.00 -0.89
N GLU A 645 3.34 -26.03 -0.97
CA GLU A 645 2.49 -25.23 -0.08
C GLU A 645 2.76 -25.57 1.40
N ASN A 646 2.83 -26.87 1.74
CA ASN A 646 3.10 -27.33 3.10
C ASN A 646 4.55 -27.06 3.56
N ALA A 647 5.49 -26.89 2.64
CA ALA A 647 6.85 -26.50 2.95
C ALA A 647 6.98 -24.99 3.24
N LEU A 648 6.29 -24.14 2.47
CA LEU A 648 6.39 -22.68 2.57
C LEU A 648 5.48 -22.09 3.66
N TRP A 649 4.31 -22.70 3.90
CA TRP A 649 3.33 -22.16 4.85
C TRP A 649 3.86 -22.05 6.29
N PRO A 650 4.49 -23.08 6.89
CA PRO A 650 5.04 -22.97 8.24
C PRO A 650 6.14 -21.90 8.34
N ILE A 651 6.93 -21.69 7.28
CA ILE A 651 7.98 -20.66 7.23
C ILE A 651 7.34 -19.27 7.33
N MET A 652 6.31 -19.01 6.53
CA MET A 652 5.60 -17.74 6.56
C MET A 652 4.90 -17.50 7.91
N GLN A 653 4.25 -18.52 8.48
CA GLN A 653 3.63 -18.42 9.81
C GLN A 653 4.66 -18.10 10.89
N ALA A 654 5.75 -18.85 10.92
CA ALA A 654 6.80 -18.69 11.92
C ALA A 654 7.45 -17.32 11.84
N PHE A 655 7.76 -16.83 10.63
CA PHE A 655 8.34 -15.50 10.43
C PHE A 655 7.42 -14.39 10.97
N VAL A 656 6.15 -14.36 10.54
CA VAL A 656 5.21 -13.31 10.93
C VAL A 656 4.89 -13.37 12.43
N GLN A 657 4.64 -14.58 12.96
CA GLN A 657 4.35 -14.78 14.38
C GLN A 657 5.53 -14.33 15.24
N SER A 658 6.73 -14.82 14.95
CA SER A 658 7.92 -14.51 15.75
C SER A 658 8.28 -13.03 15.66
N ALA A 659 8.09 -12.37 14.50
CA ALA A 659 8.31 -10.93 14.38
C ALA A 659 7.34 -10.14 15.27
N LEU A 660 6.04 -10.49 15.23
CA LEU A 660 5.04 -9.86 16.10
C LEU A 660 5.31 -10.10 17.59
N ILE A 661 5.76 -11.29 17.97
CA ILE A 661 6.15 -11.60 19.34
C ILE A 661 7.38 -10.77 19.76
N SER A 662 8.41 -10.72 18.92
CA SER A 662 9.60 -9.89 19.19
C SER A 662 9.25 -8.42 19.31
N LEU A 663 8.33 -7.92 18.51
CA LEU A 663 7.86 -6.53 18.62
C LEU A 663 7.10 -6.32 19.94
N ARG A 664 6.14 -7.18 20.27
CA ARG A 664 5.33 -7.11 21.50
C ARG A 664 6.20 -7.17 22.76
N ASP A 665 7.20 -8.04 22.74
CA ASP A 665 8.05 -8.31 23.91
C ASP A 665 9.28 -7.38 23.97
N ASN A 666 9.39 -6.42 23.03
CA ASN A 666 10.51 -5.49 22.89
C ASN A 666 11.88 -6.19 22.81
N THR A 667 11.95 -7.20 21.95
CA THR A 667 13.16 -7.96 21.64
C THR A 667 13.45 -7.86 20.15
N SER A 668 13.34 -6.66 19.55
CA SER A 668 13.64 -6.43 18.12
C SER A 668 15.03 -5.87 17.85
N GLY A 669 15.77 -5.50 18.90
CA GLY A 669 17.08 -4.88 18.83
C GLY A 669 18.18 -5.69 19.51
N PRO A 670 19.45 -5.25 19.38
CA PRO A 670 20.52 -5.77 20.21
C PRO A 670 20.25 -5.41 21.69
N GLU A 671 20.72 -6.23 22.63
CA GLU A 671 20.79 -5.79 24.03
C GLU A 671 21.76 -4.60 24.13
N ASN A 672 21.33 -3.55 24.83
CA ASN A 672 22.20 -2.44 25.17
C ASN A 672 23.18 -2.93 26.24
N GLU A 673 24.48 -2.87 25.97
CA GLU A 673 25.49 -2.88 27.05
C GLU A 673 25.41 -1.60 27.90
#